data_AF-A0A2H0XUI0-F1
#
_entry.id   AF-A0A2H0XUI0-F1
#
_cell.length_a   1.000
_cell.length_b   1.000
_cell.length_c   1.000
_cell.angle_alpha   90.00
_cell.angle_beta   90.00
_cell.angle_gamma   90.00
#
_symmetry.space_group_name_H-M   'P 1'
#
loop_
_entity.id
_entity.type
_entity.pdbx_description
1 polymer ?
#
loop_
_entity_poly.entity_id
_entity_poly.type
_entity_poly.pdbx_seq_one_letter_code
_entity_poly.pdbx_strand_id
1 'polypeptide(L)'
;MMKNIFENGATWLRADFHLHTKEDREFQYSGFENDFINLYINKLKEEKISVAAITNHNKFALSEYKALSKKARKEEIYILPAVELSVNDGSNGIHTLIIFDPEQWFESGNDLINQFLTSTFSGKTNYENRNGRSNHSLIQTIELLNKFEKNYFIIMAHIEQKCGFLEVLEGGRITEFAENPLFRKAVLGFQKVRTHNKIANLNTWFKNQLPAFVEGSDAKSIEEIGKGDSTFIKIGAFNFDAIKYSLMDFRYRVNKNIPSLTQAYIKSISFTSSKQDLKEIPLSPGMNNFIGIRGSGKSTILETIRYALDISLPETLFDEDKKYKNNLITIFLGSGGKTRLEIIDHRGNLIIAEKIYGDRTNIYENGILNPSLKITPGILKKPLYFGQKDLSNIKGSNSIENLINQLIGEKIKVHRQRIEEKNAEVLNILNDISRHNKSLAQKPDVEAKKASLEYNLKVFTEQKIDEKLNRQIEFDKDANRFKNLKEFEQELITNLEEFISNYRDNFKSYLGYQSKENADLIEKAYHSFENFTKLFNQLPHLLSQMNKENANLSIIEKQFLSKYEDLKEEFSRIKRDINLPNIQADDYVKFTKELENTKFKLTELEKIKGKTSQLQKQLIVSLTQLQNLWNDEFNLVNEEIEKINADQSSIKIVMKFKGDKIKFKEFLKDSIRGTGIREQNIQTLVDEYSDLIEIFRDLNEITTATKVSDILSGGSQFNTFKTRFNENIGTFLTYRVPDYFEIFYKDKPLDEHSLGQRASALIIFLLSLKENDIIIIDQPEDDLDNQTIYDDVIKVLRDLKTKTQFIFATHNPNIPVLGDSEQIISCHYENNKISAILGSIDDINIRKNIVTIMEGGDEAFEKRKRIYELWNQ
;
A
#
# COMPACT_ATOMS: atom_id res chain seq x y z
N MET A 1 -16.61 -34.02 11.83
CA MET A 1 -15.62 -34.23 10.75
C MET A 1 -14.27 -33.84 11.31
N MET A 2 -13.24 -34.70 11.21
CA MET A 2 -11.87 -34.26 11.53
C MET A 2 -11.48 -33.19 10.51
N LYS A 3 -10.96 -32.06 11.01
CA LYS A 3 -10.54 -30.93 10.19
C LYS A 3 -9.24 -31.33 9.49
N ASN A 4 -9.23 -31.33 8.15
CA ASN A 4 -8.08 -31.72 7.34
C ASN A 4 -6.89 -30.79 7.66
N ILE A 5 -5.76 -31.34 8.10
CA ILE A 5 -4.54 -30.58 8.44
C ILE A 5 -4.00 -29.71 7.27
N PHE A 6 -4.31 -30.07 6.03
CA PHE A 6 -3.90 -29.35 4.81
C PHE A 6 -5.01 -28.48 4.20
N GLU A 7 -6.06 -28.14 4.97
CA GLU A 7 -7.19 -27.32 4.49
C GLU A 7 -6.73 -25.99 3.85
N ASN A 8 -5.78 -25.29 4.48
CA ASN A 8 -5.19 -24.04 3.97
C ASN A 8 -3.92 -24.28 3.12
N GLY A 9 -3.74 -25.48 2.57
CA GLY A 9 -2.58 -25.85 1.75
C GLY A 9 -1.40 -26.39 2.57
N ALA A 10 -0.19 -26.18 2.06
CA ALA A 10 1.04 -26.68 2.69
C ALA A 10 1.30 -26.04 4.06
N THR A 11 1.63 -26.87 5.06
CA THR A 11 1.82 -26.46 6.46
C THR A 11 3.09 -27.06 7.06
N TRP A 12 3.57 -26.46 8.15
CA TRP A 12 4.76 -26.91 8.88
C TRP A 12 4.39 -28.01 9.87
N LEU A 13 5.02 -29.17 9.73
CA LEU A 13 4.78 -30.35 10.55
C LEU A 13 6.08 -30.81 11.22
N ARG A 14 6.01 -31.20 12.49
CA ARG A 14 7.17 -31.79 13.18
C ARG A 14 7.46 -33.17 12.59
N ALA A 15 8.71 -33.41 12.25
CA ALA A 15 9.20 -34.67 11.73
C ALA A 15 10.20 -35.31 12.70
N ASP A 16 10.13 -36.63 12.85
CA ASP A 16 11.14 -37.46 13.49
C ASP A 16 11.57 -38.57 12.53
N PHE A 17 12.77 -38.42 11.96
CA PHE A 17 13.29 -39.32 10.94
C PHE A 17 14.01 -40.55 11.51
N HIS A 18 14.13 -40.69 12.83
CA HIS A 18 14.93 -41.74 13.44
C HIS A 18 14.22 -42.29 14.68
N LEU A 19 13.42 -43.33 14.48
CA LEU A 19 12.63 -43.97 15.51
C LEU A 19 12.76 -45.49 15.44
N HIS A 20 12.98 -46.10 16.60
CA HIS A 20 12.97 -47.56 16.75
C HIS A 20 11.62 -48.04 17.31
N THR A 21 11.36 -49.32 17.17
CA THR A 21 10.18 -50.00 17.72
C THR A 21 10.59 -51.22 18.53
N LYS A 22 9.64 -51.91 19.17
CA LYS A 22 9.90 -53.17 19.92
C LYS A 22 10.51 -54.30 19.08
N GLU A 23 10.46 -54.19 17.75
CA GLU A 23 11.10 -55.13 16.84
C GLU A 23 12.62 -54.91 16.73
N ASP A 24 13.12 -53.77 17.22
CA ASP A 24 14.53 -53.48 17.41
C ASP A 24 15.05 -54.06 18.73
N ARG A 25 16.27 -54.60 18.73
CA ARG A 25 16.86 -55.27 19.91
C ARG A 25 17.29 -54.30 21.02
N GLU A 26 17.55 -53.04 20.69
CA GLU A 26 17.92 -52.01 21.66
C GLU A 26 16.69 -51.30 22.27
N PHE A 27 15.49 -51.51 21.69
CA PHE A 27 14.27 -50.88 22.16
C PHE A 27 13.66 -51.62 23.36
N GLN A 28 13.45 -50.89 24.46
CA GLN A 28 12.90 -51.43 25.70
C GLN A 28 11.40 -51.16 25.78
N TYR A 29 10.61 -52.23 25.84
CA TYR A 29 9.18 -52.18 26.10
C TYR A 29 8.76 -53.33 27.03
N SER A 30 8.16 -52.99 28.17
CA SER A 30 7.70 -53.96 29.18
C SER A 30 6.18 -53.98 29.37
N GLY A 31 5.42 -53.31 28.48
CA GLY A 31 3.96 -53.28 28.52
C GLY A 31 3.32 -54.49 27.83
N PHE A 32 1.98 -54.54 27.80
CA PHE A 32 1.28 -55.59 27.06
C PHE A 32 1.46 -55.42 25.54
N GLU A 33 1.67 -56.53 24.83
CA GLU A 33 1.89 -56.57 23.37
C GLU A 33 0.78 -55.84 22.59
N ASN A 34 -0.46 -56.00 23.01
CA ASN A 34 -1.63 -55.40 22.36
C ASN A 34 -1.72 -53.87 22.55
N ASP A 35 -1.03 -53.32 23.55
CA ASP A 35 -1.07 -51.89 23.87
C ASP A 35 0.00 -51.09 23.11
N PHE A 36 1.08 -51.76 22.65
CA PHE A 36 2.24 -51.09 22.06
C PHE A 36 1.86 -50.08 20.96
N ILE A 37 1.07 -50.52 19.97
CA ILE A 37 0.66 -49.67 18.84
C ILE A 37 -0.11 -48.44 19.32
N ASN A 38 -1.01 -48.59 20.31
CA ASN A 38 -1.78 -47.46 20.82
C ASN A 38 -0.89 -46.49 21.60
N LEU A 39 -0.04 -47.00 22.50
CA LEU A 39 0.88 -46.18 23.29
C LEU A 39 1.86 -45.43 22.40
N TYR A 40 2.41 -46.09 21.37
CA TYR A 40 3.35 -45.49 20.44
C TYR A 40 2.73 -44.33 19.65
N ILE A 41 1.54 -44.53 19.06
CA ILE A 41 0.84 -43.47 18.31
C ILE A 41 0.38 -42.34 19.24
N ASN A 42 -0.11 -42.66 20.44
CA ASN A 42 -0.48 -41.65 21.43
C ASN A 42 0.73 -40.79 21.81
N LYS A 43 1.92 -41.39 21.94
CA LYS A 43 3.13 -40.65 22.25
C LYS A 43 3.59 -39.75 21.09
N LEU A 44 3.54 -40.24 19.84
CA LEU A 44 3.79 -39.38 18.67
C LEU A 44 2.84 -38.17 18.65
N LYS A 45 1.56 -38.38 18.97
CA LYS A 45 0.55 -37.32 19.05
C LYS A 45 0.82 -36.33 20.18
N GLU A 46 1.17 -36.82 21.38
CA GLU A 46 1.56 -36.00 22.53
C GLU A 46 2.73 -35.07 22.17
N GLU A 47 3.73 -35.61 21.48
CA GLU A 47 4.90 -34.90 20.98
C GLU A 47 4.63 -34.07 19.72
N LYS A 48 3.39 -34.06 19.21
CA LYS A 48 2.98 -33.37 17.98
C LYS A 48 3.81 -33.75 16.75
N ILE A 49 4.27 -34.99 16.67
CA ILE A 49 4.99 -35.54 15.52
C ILE A 49 3.96 -36.01 14.49
N SER A 50 3.94 -35.37 13.32
CA SER A 50 3.03 -35.71 12.21
C SER A 50 3.73 -36.45 11.08
N VAL A 51 5.07 -36.46 11.04
CA VAL A 51 5.85 -37.27 10.10
C VAL A 51 6.87 -38.08 10.89
N ALA A 52 6.86 -39.39 10.72
CA ALA A 52 7.72 -40.31 11.45
C ALA A 52 8.35 -41.33 10.49
N ALA A 53 9.60 -41.73 10.73
CA ALA A 53 10.22 -42.84 10.00
C ALA A 53 10.62 -43.94 10.98
N ILE A 54 10.16 -45.17 10.75
CA ILE A 54 10.56 -46.33 11.55
C ILE A 54 11.84 -46.89 10.98
N THR A 55 12.93 -46.87 11.75
CA THR A 55 14.31 -47.10 11.29
C THR A 55 15.03 -48.15 12.13
N ASN A 56 14.39 -49.29 12.42
CA ASN A 56 15.05 -50.36 13.18
C ASN A 56 16.39 -50.78 12.56
N HIS A 57 17.35 -51.19 13.40
CA HIS A 57 18.70 -51.53 13.00
C HIS A 57 18.74 -52.76 12.08
N ASN A 58 19.09 -52.54 10.81
CA ASN A 58 19.24 -53.57 9.78
C ASN A 58 18.02 -54.51 9.62
N LYS A 59 16.83 -54.10 10.09
CA LYS A 59 15.63 -54.92 10.16
C LYS A 59 14.40 -54.11 9.77
N PHE A 60 13.47 -54.73 9.04
CA PHE A 60 12.18 -54.13 8.73
C PHE A 60 11.03 -55.11 9.01
N ALA A 61 10.14 -54.74 9.94
CA ALA A 61 9.00 -55.55 10.34
C ALA A 61 7.71 -55.06 9.66
N LEU A 62 7.35 -55.67 8.52
CA LEU A 62 6.21 -55.24 7.69
C LEU A 62 4.86 -55.24 8.43
N SER A 63 4.61 -56.27 9.25
CA SER A 63 3.35 -56.41 10.01
C SER A 63 3.16 -55.29 11.02
N GLU A 64 4.22 -54.97 11.78
CA GLU A 64 4.23 -53.88 12.74
C GLU A 64 4.10 -52.51 12.06
N TYR A 65 4.90 -52.27 11.01
CA TYR A 65 4.80 -51.04 10.20
C TYR A 65 3.37 -50.82 9.68
N LYS A 66 2.74 -51.85 9.11
CA LYS A 66 1.35 -51.77 8.63
C LYS A 66 0.37 -51.45 9.76
N ALA A 67 0.55 -52.03 10.93
CA ALA A 67 -0.29 -51.77 12.10
C ALA A 67 -0.14 -50.32 12.61
N LEU A 68 1.11 -49.86 12.79
CA LEU A 68 1.44 -48.49 13.17
C LEU A 68 0.89 -47.49 12.14
N SER A 69 1.21 -47.65 10.86
CA SER A 69 0.79 -46.75 9.78
C SER A 69 -0.74 -46.66 9.68
N LYS A 70 -1.46 -47.78 9.78
CA LYS A 70 -2.93 -47.79 9.74
C LYS A 70 -3.55 -47.03 10.92
N LYS A 71 -2.97 -47.13 12.12
CA LYS A 71 -3.45 -46.39 13.29
C LYS A 71 -3.07 -44.91 13.20
N ALA A 72 -1.83 -44.61 12.82
CA ALA A 72 -1.28 -43.26 12.68
C ALA A 72 -2.08 -42.39 11.69
N ARG A 73 -2.49 -42.96 10.54
CA ARG A 73 -3.30 -42.24 9.54
C ARG A 73 -4.61 -41.70 10.08
N LYS A 74 -5.21 -42.35 11.09
CA LYS A 74 -6.46 -41.87 11.72
C LYS A 74 -6.24 -40.64 12.61
N GLU A 75 -4.99 -40.40 13.00
CA GLU A 75 -4.56 -39.28 13.84
C GLU A 75 -3.76 -38.24 13.03
N GLU A 76 -3.83 -38.27 11.70
CA GLU A 76 -3.08 -37.39 10.79
C GLU A 76 -1.55 -37.47 10.98
N ILE A 77 -1.03 -38.68 11.22
CA ILE A 77 0.39 -38.97 11.32
C ILE A 77 0.82 -39.87 10.16
N TYR A 78 1.83 -39.45 9.41
CA TYR A 78 2.39 -40.20 8.30
C TYR A 78 3.67 -40.94 8.71
N ILE A 79 3.58 -42.26 8.70
CA ILE A 79 4.71 -43.15 9.05
C ILE A 79 5.33 -43.70 7.77
N LEU A 80 6.60 -43.38 7.56
CA LEU A 80 7.45 -43.83 6.47
C LEU A 80 8.11 -45.18 6.82
N PRO A 81 8.16 -46.13 5.89
CA PRO A 81 8.94 -47.35 6.06
C PRO A 81 10.42 -47.02 5.83
N ALA A 82 11.26 -47.37 6.79
CA ALA A 82 12.70 -47.10 6.71
C ALA A 82 13.51 -48.19 7.43
N VAL A 83 14.83 -48.11 7.30
CA VAL A 83 15.80 -48.96 8.01
C VAL A 83 17.02 -48.12 8.38
N GLU A 84 17.53 -48.27 9.60
CA GLU A 84 18.88 -47.83 9.92
C GLU A 84 19.87 -48.91 9.47
N LEU A 85 20.51 -48.70 8.33
CA LEU A 85 21.48 -49.61 7.74
C LEU A 85 22.91 -49.16 8.07
N SER A 86 23.70 -50.06 8.66
CA SER A 86 25.15 -49.85 8.80
C SER A 86 25.88 -50.31 7.53
N VAL A 87 26.31 -49.36 6.70
CA VAL A 87 27.08 -49.65 5.47
C VAL A 87 28.57 -49.90 5.77
N ASN A 88 29.22 -50.68 4.90
CA ASN A 88 30.61 -51.09 5.06
C ASN A 88 31.61 -50.06 4.52
N ASP A 89 31.54 -48.83 5.04
CA ASP A 89 32.56 -47.79 4.82
C ASP A 89 33.26 -47.43 6.13
N GLY A 90 34.58 -47.28 6.05
CA GLY A 90 35.44 -46.97 7.19
C GLY A 90 35.55 -48.09 8.24
N SER A 91 36.33 -47.83 9.29
CA SER A 91 36.66 -48.83 10.31
C SER A 91 35.49 -49.22 11.20
N ASN A 92 34.54 -48.29 11.43
CA ASN A 92 33.38 -48.49 12.30
C ASN A 92 32.07 -48.80 11.55
N GLY A 93 32.04 -48.67 10.21
CA GLY A 93 30.80 -48.62 9.44
C GLY A 93 30.12 -47.27 9.56
N ILE A 94 29.29 -46.91 8.58
CA ILE A 94 28.53 -45.65 8.59
C ILE A 94 27.05 -45.99 8.70
N HIS A 95 26.35 -45.34 9.63
CA HIS A 95 24.91 -45.52 9.77
C HIS A 95 24.16 -44.61 8.79
N THR A 96 23.16 -45.20 8.12
CA THR A 96 22.33 -44.54 7.14
C THR A 96 20.87 -44.86 7.42
N LEU A 97 20.00 -43.86 7.39
CA LEU A 97 18.56 -44.06 7.41
C LEU A 97 18.12 -44.13 5.96
N ILE A 98 17.67 -45.30 5.51
CA ILE A 98 17.16 -45.49 4.15
C ILE A 98 15.64 -45.47 4.23
N ILE A 99 15.03 -44.50 3.57
CA ILE A 99 13.58 -44.27 3.58
C ILE A 99 13.02 -44.70 2.23
N PHE A 100 11.98 -45.52 2.26
CA PHE A 100 11.42 -46.17 1.09
C PHE A 100 10.04 -45.60 0.74
N ASP A 101 9.73 -45.50 -0.54
CA ASP A 101 8.38 -45.15 -0.99
C ASP A 101 7.40 -46.30 -0.69
N PRO A 102 6.41 -46.11 0.22
CA PRO A 102 5.52 -47.18 0.63
C PRO A 102 4.59 -47.67 -0.48
N GLU A 103 4.31 -46.88 -1.51
CA GLU A 103 3.46 -47.32 -2.62
C GLU A 103 4.25 -48.22 -3.57
N GLN A 104 5.51 -47.87 -3.82
CA GLN A 104 6.38 -48.56 -4.77
C GLN A 104 7.07 -49.80 -4.20
N TRP A 105 7.48 -49.76 -2.92
CA TRP A 105 8.23 -50.86 -2.28
C TRP A 105 7.35 -51.99 -1.75
N PHE A 106 6.04 -51.77 -1.68
CA PHE A 106 5.04 -52.78 -1.32
C PHE A 106 4.08 -53.13 -2.47
N GLU A 107 4.42 -52.72 -3.69
CA GLU A 107 3.61 -52.95 -4.88
C GLU A 107 3.32 -54.44 -5.09
N SER A 108 2.08 -54.76 -5.46
CA SER A 108 1.59 -56.14 -5.66
C SER A 108 1.73 -57.07 -4.44
N GLY A 109 1.84 -56.49 -3.23
CA GLY A 109 1.91 -57.26 -1.98
C GLY A 109 3.29 -57.82 -1.63
N ASN A 110 4.32 -57.49 -2.42
CA ASN A 110 5.70 -57.91 -2.17
C ASN A 110 6.35 -57.07 -1.07
N ASP A 111 7.30 -57.65 -0.35
CA ASP A 111 8.15 -56.92 0.60
C ASP A 111 9.55 -56.74 0.01
N LEU A 112 9.71 -55.70 -0.83
CA LEU A 112 10.97 -55.45 -1.51
C LEU A 112 12.07 -54.96 -0.55
N ILE A 113 11.70 -54.39 0.60
CA ILE A 113 12.66 -53.93 1.62
C ILE A 113 13.38 -55.15 2.21
N ASN A 114 12.65 -56.19 2.61
CA ASN A 114 13.28 -57.41 3.13
C ASN A 114 14.07 -58.19 2.05
N GLN A 115 13.67 -58.11 0.78
CA GLN A 115 14.49 -58.64 -0.34
C GLN A 115 15.82 -57.89 -0.50
N PHE A 116 15.80 -56.56 -0.38
CA PHE A 116 17.01 -55.74 -0.35
C PHE A 116 17.90 -56.09 0.84
N LEU A 117 17.33 -56.21 2.05
CA LEU A 117 18.09 -56.59 3.25
C LEU A 117 18.74 -57.98 3.10
N THR A 118 17.99 -58.96 2.60
CA THR A 118 18.51 -60.30 2.32
C THR A 118 19.71 -60.25 1.34
N SER A 119 19.60 -59.40 0.31
CA SER A 119 20.67 -59.23 -0.69
C SER A 119 21.91 -58.56 -0.09
N THR A 120 21.74 -57.52 0.73
CA THR A 120 22.87 -56.76 1.28
C THR A 120 23.61 -57.47 2.41
N PHE A 121 22.95 -58.44 3.07
CA PHE A 121 23.52 -59.28 4.13
C PHE A 121 23.76 -60.73 3.72
N SER A 122 23.77 -61.04 2.41
CA SER A 122 24.00 -62.40 1.92
C SER A 122 25.23 -63.06 2.57
N GLY A 123 25.03 -64.25 3.14
CA GLY A 123 26.08 -65.01 3.86
C GLY A 123 26.36 -64.56 5.31
N LYS A 124 25.63 -63.57 5.86
CA LYS A 124 25.75 -63.12 7.26
C LYS A 124 24.59 -63.59 8.12
N THR A 125 24.87 -63.93 9.38
CA THR A 125 23.87 -64.28 10.41
C THR A 125 23.89 -63.25 11.53
N ASN A 126 22.75 -63.04 12.22
CA ASN A 126 22.63 -62.09 13.35
C ASN A 126 23.01 -60.63 13.01
N TYR A 127 22.74 -60.19 11.78
CA TYR A 127 23.05 -58.84 11.32
C TYR A 127 22.09 -57.75 11.86
N GLU A 128 20.96 -58.15 12.44
CA GLU A 128 19.93 -57.27 13.04
C GLU A 128 20.37 -56.58 14.36
N ASN A 129 21.67 -56.55 14.64
CA ASN A 129 22.25 -55.79 15.76
C ASN A 129 22.83 -54.47 15.23
N ARG A 130 22.96 -53.46 16.08
CA ARG A 130 23.63 -52.18 15.76
C ARG A 130 25.07 -52.33 15.21
N ASN A 131 25.76 -53.41 15.58
CA ASN A 131 27.12 -53.71 15.09
C ASN A 131 27.14 -54.54 13.79
N GLY A 132 25.99 -55.01 13.30
CA GLY A 132 25.89 -55.78 12.07
C GLY A 132 26.11 -54.88 10.86
N ARG A 133 27.14 -55.16 10.07
CA ARG A 133 27.48 -54.36 8.88
C ARG A 133 27.02 -55.05 7.60
N SER A 134 26.53 -54.29 6.64
CA SER A 134 26.20 -54.81 5.31
C SER A 134 27.45 -55.31 4.57
N ASN A 135 27.29 -56.00 3.46
CA ASN A 135 28.41 -56.40 2.58
C ASN A 135 28.90 -55.25 1.68
N HIS A 136 28.15 -54.16 1.60
CA HIS A 136 28.30 -53.13 0.59
C HIS A 136 28.75 -51.81 1.21
N SER A 137 29.65 -51.10 0.53
CA SER A 137 29.88 -49.67 0.77
C SER A 137 28.63 -48.84 0.45
N LEU A 138 28.63 -47.55 0.77
CA LEU A 138 27.55 -46.61 0.54
C LEU A 138 27.18 -46.50 -0.93
N ILE A 139 28.18 -46.36 -1.82
CA ILE A 139 27.92 -46.31 -3.27
C ILE A 139 27.36 -47.64 -3.77
N GLN A 140 27.94 -48.77 -3.37
CA GLN A 140 27.42 -50.09 -3.75
C GLN A 140 26.00 -50.34 -3.21
N THR A 141 25.69 -49.80 -2.04
CA THR A 141 24.34 -49.85 -1.46
C THR A 141 23.36 -49.05 -2.32
N ILE A 142 23.73 -47.83 -2.73
CA ILE A 142 22.94 -46.99 -3.65
C ILE A 142 22.75 -47.70 -5.00
N GLU A 143 23.80 -48.31 -5.54
CA GLU A 143 23.72 -49.11 -6.78
C GLU A 143 22.77 -50.30 -6.64
N LEU A 144 22.82 -51.01 -5.51
CA LEU A 144 21.91 -52.13 -5.23
C LEU A 144 20.46 -51.66 -5.12
N LEU A 145 20.20 -50.54 -4.42
CA LEU A 145 18.87 -49.95 -4.31
C LEU A 145 18.34 -49.50 -5.68
N ASN A 146 19.19 -48.92 -6.53
CA ASN A 146 18.80 -48.48 -7.88
C ASN A 146 18.34 -49.64 -8.78
N LYS A 147 18.81 -50.88 -8.55
CA LYS A 147 18.36 -52.07 -9.30
C LYS A 147 16.90 -52.43 -9.07
N PHE A 148 16.28 -51.94 -7.99
CA PHE A 148 14.86 -52.14 -7.74
C PHE A 148 13.98 -51.20 -8.59
N GLU A 149 14.56 -50.15 -9.18
CA GLU A 149 13.85 -49.13 -9.96
C GLU A 149 12.69 -48.46 -9.18
N LYS A 150 12.80 -48.44 -7.85
CA LYS A 150 11.83 -47.83 -6.94
C LYS A 150 12.43 -46.61 -6.24
N ASN A 151 11.58 -45.67 -5.87
CA ASN A 151 11.97 -44.44 -5.20
C ASN A 151 12.40 -44.70 -3.75
N TYR A 152 13.54 -44.12 -3.37
CA TYR A 152 14.04 -44.07 -2.00
C TYR A 152 14.84 -42.77 -1.81
N PHE A 153 15.16 -42.43 -0.57
CA PHE A 153 16.19 -41.45 -0.25
C PHE A 153 16.92 -41.85 1.04
N ILE A 154 18.09 -41.26 1.26
CA ILE A 154 18.96 -41.55 2.39
C ILE A 154 19.14 -40.29 3.24
N ILE A 155 19.05 -40.46 4.56
CA ILE A 155 19.53 -39.50 5.55
C ILE A 155 20.73 -40.11 6.25
N MET A 156 21.87 -39.40 6.30
CA MET A 156 23.03 -39.89 7.05
C MET A 156 22.76 -39.73 8.55
N ALA A 157 22.78 -40.85 9.29
CA ALA A 157 22.41 -40.88 10.70
C ALA A 157 23.50 -40.24 11.56
N HIS A 158 23.08 -39.48 12.58
CA HIS A 158 23.90 -38.91 13.64
C HIS A 158 25.36 -38.60 13.23
N ILE A 159 25.54 -37.72 12.24
CA ILE A 159 26.77 -37.67 11.43
C ILE A 159 28.04 -37.32 12.23
N GLU A 160 27.88 -36.72 13.40
CA GLU A 160 28.95 -36.29 14.30
C GLU A 160 29.32 -37.33 15.38
N GLN A 161 28.65 -38.49 15.41
CA GLN A 161 28.88 -39.57 16.38
C GLN A 161 29.78 -40.69 15.82
N LYS A 162 30.14 -41.68 16.65
CA LYS A 162 31.14 -42.74 16.35
C LYS A 162 30.95 -43.49 15.00
N CYS A 163 29.71 -43.74 14.58
CA CYS A 163 29.37 -44.37 13.29
C CYS A 163 28.79 -43.36 12.29
N GLY A 164 28.99 -42.07 12.55
CA GLY A 164 28.52 -40.96 11.74
C GLY A 164 29.48 -40.63 10.61
N PHE A 165 28.92 -40.13 9.51
CA PHE A 165 29.65 -39.84 8.27
C PHE A 165 30.88 -38.93 8.45
N LEU A 166 30.83 -37.94 9.35
CA LEU A 166 31.94 -37.01 9.60
C LEU A 166 33.02 -37.54 10.55
N GLU A 167 32.67 -38.51 11.39
CA GLU A 167 33.62 -39.08 12.35
C GLU A 167 34.40 -40.25 11.73
N VAL A 168 33.75 -40.98 10.83
CA VAL A 168 34.32 -42.16 10.18
C VAL A 168 35.20 -41.81 8.98
N LEU A 169 34.94 -40.68 8.31
CA LEU A 169 35.62 -40.28 7.07
C LEU A 169 36.40 -38.97 7.23
N GLU A 170 37.52 -38.87 6.53
CA GLU A 170 38.30 -37.63 6.42
C GLU A 170 37.84 -36.76 5.24
N GLY A 171 38.24 -35.48 5.25
CA GLY A 171 37.77 -34.47 4.29
C GLY A 171 37.99 -34.80 2.81
N GLY A 172 39.07 -35.51 2.47
CA GLY A 172 39.33 -35.95 1.09
C GLY A 172 38.24 -36.91 0.59
N ARG A 173 37.96 -37.96 1.37
CA ARG A 173 36.92 -38.96 1.03
C ARG A 173 35.52 -38.35 1.05
N ILE A 174 35.25 -37.42 1.96
CA ILE A 174 33.98 -36.66 1.98
C ILE A 174 33.82 -35.83 0.71
N THR A 175 34.89 -35.21 0.23
CA THR A 175 34.89 -34.45 -1.03
C THR A 175 34.59 -35.36 -2.23
N GLU A 176 35.15 -36.57 -2.28
CA GLU A 176 34.83 -37.56 -3.32
C GLU A 176 33.34 -37.93 -3.34
N PHE A 177 32.72 -38.17 -2.17
CA PHE A 177 31.28 -38.39 -2.08
C PHE A 177 30.48 -37.16 -2.52
N ALA A 178 30.94 -35.96 -2.15
CA ALA A 178 30.34 -34.70 -2.57
C ALA A 178 30.47 -34.42 -4.08
N GLU A 179 31.36 -35.11 -4.81
CA GLU A 179 31.44 -35.01 -6.27
C GLU A 179 30.73 -36.16 -6.99
N ASN A 180 30.32 -37.21 -6.26
CA ASN A 180 29.67 -38.37 -6.83
C ASN A 180 28.16 -38.14 -7.12
N PRO A 181 27.71 -38.26 -8.39
CA PRO A 181 26.31 -38.01 -8.75
C PRO A 181 25.30 -38.97 -8.09
N LEU A 182 25.68 -40.23 -7.85
CA LEU A 182 24.81 -41.21 -7.19
C LEU A 182 24.55 -40.82 -5.73
N PHE A 183 25.61 -40.41 -5.02
CA PHE A 183 25.49 -39.90 -3.65
C PHE A 183 24.60 -38.65 -3.61
N ARG A 184 24.86 -37.67 -4.49
CA ARG A 184 24.09 -36.42 -4.56
C ARG A 184 22.61 -36.62 -4.82
N LYS A 185 22.25 -37.62 -5.63
CA LYS A 185 20.86 -37.94 -5.95
C LYS A 185 20.16 -38.70 -4.83
N ALA A 186 20.87 -39.59 -4.13
CA ALA A 186 20.28 -40.46 -3.11
C ALA A 186 20.25 -39.84 -1.70
N VAL A 187 21.28 -39.09 -1.31
CA VAL A 187 21.44 -38.54 0.04
C VAL A 187 20.83 -37.15 0.11
N LEU A 188 19.72 -37.02 0.82
CA LEU A 188 18.94 -35.78 0.91
C LEU A 188 19.00 -35.11 2.28
N GLY A 189 19.52 -35.80 3.30
CA GLY A 189 19.63 -35.21 4.64
C GLY A 189 20.82 -35.67 5.45
N PHE A 190 21.24 -34.82 6.38
CA PHE A 190 22.23 -35.09 7.42
C PHE A 190 21.59 -34.88 8.79
N GLN A 191 21.69 -35.89 9.64
CA GLN A 191 21.04 -35.88 10.94
C GLN A 191 21.98 -35.39 12.05
N LYS A 192 21.44 -34.61 13.00
CA LYS A 192 22.13 -34.12 14.22
C LYS A 192 23.38 -33.27 13.92
N VAL A 193 23.30 -32.37 12.94
CA VAL A 193 24.36 -31.40 12.61
C VAL A 193 24.27 -30.18 13.53
N ARG A 194 25.25 -30.04 14.44
CA ARG A 194 25.17 -29.06 15.54
C ARG A 194 26.45 -28.24 15.71
N THR A 195 27.59 -28.72 15.23
CA THR A 195 28.88 -28.07 15.46
C THR A 195 29.23 -27.06 14.35
N HIS A 196 29.39 -25.78 14.70
CA HIS A 196 29.66 -24.69 13.74
C HIS A 196 30.89 -24.93 12.84
N ASN A 197 32.03 -25.35 13.42
CA ASN A 197 33.24 -25.64 12.65
C ASN A 197 33.04 -26.81 11.65
N LYS A 198 32.25 -27.83 12.03
CA LYS A 198 31.92 -28.95 11.14
C LYS A 198 31.05 -28.49 9.97
N ILE A 199 30.14 -27.52 10.19
CA ILE A 199 29.33 -26.91 9.12
C ILE A 199 30.21 -26.13 8.12
N ALA A 200 31.22 -25.38 8.59
CA ALA A 200 32.14 -24.67 7.71
C ALA A 200 32.96 -25.63 6.82
N ASN A 201 33.44 -26.74 7.39
CA ASN A 201 34.13 -27.78 6.63
C ASN A 201 33.21 -28.45 5.60
N LEU A 202 31.99 -28.81 6.01
CA LEU A 202 30.96 -29.35 5.13
C LEU A 202 30.68 -28.41 3.95
N ASN A 203 30.48 -27.12 4.20
CA ASN A 203 30.28 -26.13 3.12
C ASN A 203 31.46 -26.09 2.14
N THR A 204 32.68 -26.23 2.64
CA THR A 204 33.89 -26.28 1.81
C THR A 204 33.90 -27.52 0.93
N TRP A 205 33.72 -28.72 1.50
CA TRP A 205 33.74 -29.98 0.76
C TRP A 205 32.56 -30.11 -0.22
N PHE A 206 31.39 -29.59 0.14
CA PHE A 206 30.18 -29.66 -0.68
C PHE A 206 29.99 -28.47 -1.61
N LYS A 207 30.93 -27.51 -1.65
CA LYS A 207 30.86 -26.28 -2.46
C LYS A 207 29.53 -25.52 -2.23
N ASN A 208 29.11 -25.38 -0.97
CA ASN A 208 27.85 -24.79 -0.52
C ASN A 208 26.56 -25.47 -1.03
N GLN A 209 26.64 -26.68 -1.57
CA GLN A 209 25.49 -27.49 -1.98
C GLN A 209 25.22 -28.57 -0.94
N LEU A 210 24.86 -28.21 0.29
CA LEU A 210 24.64 -29.22 1.34
C LEU A 210 23.26 -29.90 1.24
N PRO A 211 23.12 -31.16 1.66
CA PRO A 211 21.82 -31.78 1.94
C PRO A 211 21.10 -31.08 3.11
N ALA A 212 19.81 -31.38 3.29
CA ALA A 212 19.01 -30.85 4.39
C ALA A 212 19.58 -31.24 5.77
N PHE A 213 19.50 -30.35 6.76
CA PHE A 213 19.80 -30.73 8.14
C PHE A 213 18.51 -31.09 8.86
N VAL A 214 18.49 -32.30 9.44
CA VAL A 214 17.32 -32.85 10.11
C VAL A 214 17.70 -33.42 11.48
N GLU A 215 16.68 -33.65 12.29
CA GLU A 215 16.80 -34.24 13.62
C GLU A 215 16.00 -35.54 13.69
N GLY A 216 16.23 -36.28 14.77
CA GLY A 216 15.42 -37.42 15.15
C GLY A 216 15.81 -37.91 16.53
N SER A 217 14.85 -38.49 17.25
CA SER A 217 15.04 -38.83 18.66
C SER A 217 16.03 -39.98 18.86
N ASP A 218 16.09 -40.93 17.92
CA ASP A 218 16.86 -42.18 18.09
C ASP A 218 16.42 -42.89 19.39
N ALA A 219 15.09 -42.94 19.58
CA ALA A 219 14.45 -43.34 20.82
C ALA A 219 14.61 -44.84 21.10
N LYS A 220 14.97 -45.19 22.33
CA LYS A 220 15.13 -46.57 22.81
C LYS A 220 13.99 -47.04 23.71
N SER A 221 13.02 -46.18 23.97
CA SER A 221 11.75 -46.52 24.62
C SER A 221 10.65 -45.58 24.12
N ILE A 222 9.38 -45.88 24.44
CA ILE A 222 8.26 -45.02 24.07
C ILE A 222 8.43 -43.63 24.68
N GLU A 223 8.89 -43.54 25.92
CA GLU A 223 9.07 -42.27 26.65
C GLU A 223 10.16 -41.38 26.04
N GLU A 224 11.05 -41.94 25.21
CA GLU A 224 12.12 -41.20 24.53
C GLU A 224 11.72 -40.64 23.17
N ILE A 225 10.59 -41.08 22.61
CA ILE A 225 10.06 -40.56 21.34
C ILE A 225 9.93 -39.04 21.42
N GLY A 226 10.47 -38.36 20.41
CA GLY A 226 10.42 -36.91 20.31
C GLY A 226 11.35 -36.15 21.28
N LYS A 227 12.17 -36.83 22.10
CA LYS A 227 13.17 -36.13 22.92
C LYS A 227 14.32 -35.60 22.06
N GLY A 228 14.80 -34.40 22.41
CA GLY A 228 15.91 -33.73 21.72
C GLY A 228 15.46 -32.58 20.83
N ASP A 229 16.36 -32.13 19.96
CA ASP A 229 16.08 -31.05 19.00
C ASP A 229 15.01 -31.49 17.98
N SER A 230 14.21 -30.53 17.54
CA SER A 230 13.12 -30.79 16.59
C SER A 230 13.49 -30.35 15.19
N THR A 231 12.87 -31.00 14.21
CA THR A 231 12.84 -30.54 12.82
C THR A 231 11.40 -30.41 12.37
N PHE A 232 11.11 -29.33 11.68
CA PHE A 232 9.84 -29.09 11.04
C PHE A 232 10.04 -29.10 9.53
N ILE A 233 9.14 -29.78 8.84
CA ILE A 233 9.10 -29.85 7.39
C ILE A 233 7.79 -29.28 6.88
N LYS A 234 7.83 -28.54 5.79
CA LYS A 234 6.65 -27.99 5.13
C LYS A 234 6.20 -28.92 4.02
N ILE A 235 5.00 -29.48 4.18
CA ILE A 235 4.36 -30.37 3.20
C ILE A 235 2.88 -30.03 3.11
N GLY A 236 2.26 -30.35 1.98
CA GLY A 236 0.83 -30.17 1.77
C GLY A 236 0.07 -31.43 1.37
N ALA A 237 0.69 -32.60 1.50
CA ALA A 237 0.06 -33.91 1.39
C ALA A 237 0.91 -34.99 2.09
N PHE A 238 0.26 -36.03 2.63
CA PHE A 238 0.94 -37.19 3.22
C PHE A 238 1.31 -38.22 2.16
N ASN A 239 2.36 -37.93 1.39
CA ASN A 239 2.95 -38.86 0.43
C ASN A 239 4.49 -38.75 0.43
N PHE A 240 5.15 -39.75 -0.14
CA PHE A 240 6.61 -39.85 -0.16
C PHE A 240 7.28 -38.69 -0.90
N ASP A 241 6.72 -38.31 -2.06
CA ASP A 241 7.25 -37.23 -2.89
C ASP A 241 7.26 -35.88 -2.16
N ALA A 242 6.25 -35.60 -1.35
CA ALA A 242 6.16 -34.37 -0.56
C ALA A 242 7.31 -34.25 0.44
N ILE A 243 7.64 -35.36 1.13
CA ILE A 243 8.79 -35.41 2.05
C ILE A 243 10.10 -35.24 1.29
N LYS A 244 10.26 -36.00 0.20
CA LYS A 244 11.45 -35.95 -0.65
C LYS A 244 11.70 -34.55 -1.19
N TYR A 245 10.65 -33.89 -1.71
CA TYR A 245 10.73 -32.53 -2.23
C TYR A 245 11.05 -31.52 -1.12
N SER A 246 10.47 -31.68 0.07
CA SER A 246 10.80 -30.85 1.24
C SER A 246 12.29 -30.88 1.59
N LEU A 247 12.93 -32.06 1.54
CA LEU A 247 14.36 -32.21 1.78
C LEU A 247 15.23 -31.69 0.62
N MET A 248 14.76 -31.82 -0.63
CA MET A 248 15.45 -31.23 -1.78
C MET A 248 15.42 -29.70 -1.74
N ASP A 249 14.30 -29.14 -1.28
CA ASP A 249 14.06 -27.70 -1.18
C ASP A 249 14.15 -27.17 0.26
N PHE A 250 15.11 -27.72 1.02
CA PHE A 250 15.20 -27.53 2.47
C PHE A 250 15.34 -26.07 2.92
N ARG A 251 15.82 -25.17 2.06
CA ARG A 251 15.96 -23.74 2.38
C ARG A 251 14.62 -23.08 2.70
N TYR A 252 13.54 -23.51 2.06
CA TYR A 252 12.20 -22.94 2.24
C TYR A 252 11.23 -23.89 2.96
N ARG A 253 11.55 -25.19 2.96
CA ARG A 253 10.65 -26.23 3.49
C ARG A 253 11.19 -26.98 4.70
N VAL A 254 12.41 -26.74 5.19
CA VAL A 254 12.93 -27.36 6.42
C VAL A 254 13.39 -26.28 7.40
N ASN A 255 12.97 -26.39 8.66
CA ASN A 255 13.33 -25.43 9.70
C ASN A 255 13.42 -26.10 11.08
N LYS A 256 14.19 -25.52 11.99
CA LYS A 256 14.27 -25.98 13.39
C LYS A 256 13.04 -25.59 14.21
N ASN A 257 12.39 -24.48 13.83
CA ASN A 257 11.17 -23.98 14.46
C ASN A 257 10.13 -23.65 13.39
N ILE A 258 8.85 -23.66 13.76
CA ILE A 258 7.78 -23.16 12.89
C ILE A 258 8.01 -21.65 12.69
N PRO A 259 8.12 -21.15 11.44
CA PRO A 259 8.24 -19.72 11.17
C PRO A 259 7.03 -18.94 11.73
N SER A 260 7.29 -17.83 12.42
CA SER A 260 6.23 -16.95 12.93
C SER A 260 5.63 -16.13 11.80
N LEU A 261 4.30 -16.14 11.68
CA LEU A 261 3.56 -15.25 10.79
C LEU A 261 3.33 -13.91 11.52
N THR A 262 3.75 -12.80 10.91
CA THR A 262 3.63 -11.45 11.51
C THR A 262 2.66 -10.54 10.76
N GLN A 263 2.28 -10.93 9.55
CA GLN A 263 1.36 -10.22 8.67
C GLN A 263 -0.09 -10.63 8.92
N ALA A 264 -1.01 -9.71 8.65
CA ALA A 264 -2.41 -10.07 8.48
C ALA A 264 -2.61 -10.82 7.16
N TYR A 265 -3.66 -11.63 7.04
CA TYR A 265 -3.95 -12.37 5.81
C TYR A 265 -5.41 -12.78 5.72
N ILE A 266 -5.90 -13.03 4.50
CA ILE A 266 -7.21 -13.63 4.26
C ILE A 266 -7.09 -15.13 4.45
N LYS A 267 -7.75 -15.67 5.47
CA LYS A 267 -7.78 -17.10 5.78
C LYS A 267 -8.73 -17.88 4.88
N SER A 268 -9.89 -17.32 4.55
CA SER A 268 -10.82 -17.94 3.60
C SER A 268 -11.73 -16.91 2.94
N ILE A 269 -12.26 -17.27 1.76
CA ILE A 269 -13.22 -16.48 0.99
C ILE A 269 -14.46 -17.31 0.70
N SER A 270 -15.61 -16.66 0.66
CA SER A 270 -16.90 -17.31 0.38
C SER A 270 -17.83 -16.38 -0.39
N PHE A 271 -18.60 -16.97 -1.30
CA PHE A 271 -19.51 -16.23 -2.17
C PHE A 271 -20.89 -16.89 -2.14
N THR A 272 -21.92 -16.09 -1.86
CA THR A 272 -23.32 -16.54 -1.80
C THR A 272 -24.16 -15.69 -2.73
N SER A 273 -24.74 -16.29 -3.77
CA SER A 273 -25.71 -15.66 -4.65
C SER A 273 -26.74 -16.65 -5.17
N SER A 274 -27.77 -16.16 -5.87
CA SER A 274 -28.74 -17.02 -6.55
C SER A 274 -28.13 -17.85 -7.69
N LYS A 275 -26.95 -17.45 -8.18
CA LYS A 275 -26.24 -18.10 -9.30
C LYS A 275 -25.04 -18.93 -8.83
N GLN A 276 -24.41 -18.57 -7.72
CA GLN A 276 -23.17 -19.15 -7.23
C GLN A 276 -23.31 -19.48 -5.73
N ASP A 277 -22.94 -20.69 -5.34
CA ASP A 277 -22.83 -21.07 -3.92
C ASP A 277 -21.45 -21.69 -3.69
N LEU A 278 -20.43 -20.83 -3.73
CA LEU A 278 -19.04 -21.22 -3.52
C LEU A 278 -18.73 -21.04 -2.03
N LYS A 279 -19.03 -22.09 -1.27
CA LYS A 279 -19.22 -22.03 0.18
C LYS A 279 -18.00 -21.57 0.97
N GLU A 280 -16.82 -22.12 0.68
CA GLU A 280 -15.57 -21.69 1.32
C GLU A 280 -14.38 -22.11 0.47
N ILE A 281 -13.51 -21.15 0.16
CA ILE A 281 -12.16 -21.38 -0.38
C ILE A 281 -11.15 -20.96 0.70
N PRO A 282 -10.57 -21.93 1.42
CA PRO A 282 -9.45 -21.67 2.32
C PRO A 282 -8.19 -21.25 1.55
N LEU A 283 -7.51 -20.23 2.08
CA LEU A 283 -6.28 -19.67 1.54
C LEU A 283 -5.11 -19.88 2.51
N SER A 284 -3.92 -20.08 1.98
CA SER A 284 -2.66 -20.07 2.72
C SER A 284 -2.26 -18.64 3.09
N PRO A 285 -1.66 -18.39 4.27
CA PRO A 285 -1.05 -17.10 4.61
C PRO A 285 0.16 -16.73 3.72
N GLY A 286 0.70 -17.69 2.96
CA GLY A 286 1.76 -17.49 1.98
C GLY A 286 1.19 -17.27 0.58
N MET A 287 1.49 -18.18 -0.37
CA MET A 287 1.06 -18.04 -1.76
C MET A 287 -0.15 -18.89 -2.10
N ASN A 288 -1.06 -18.27 -2.86
CA ASN A 288 -2.29 -18.86 -3.37
C ASN A 288 -2.32 -18.63 -4.88
N ASN A 289 -2.57 -19.69 -5.66
CA ASN A 289 -2.67 -19.60 -7.11
C ASN A 289 -3.99 -20.16 -7.62
N PHE A 290 -4.80 -19.29 -8.20
CA PHE A 290 -5.99 -19.63 -8.96
C PHE A 290 -5.56 -20.02 -10.38
N ILE A 291 -5.84 -21.27 -10.75
CA ILE A 291 -5.45 -21.86 -12.04
C ILE A 291 -6.70 -22.33 -12.80
N GLY A 292 -6.59 -22.42 -14.12
CA GLY A 292 -7.69 -22.90 -14.96
C GLY A 292 -7.57 -22.38 -16.39
N ILE A 293 -8.37 -22.94 -17.29
CA ILE A 293 -8.45 -22.48 -18.69
C ILE A 293 -9.00 -21.05 -18.79
N ARG A 294 -8.87 -20.40 -19.95
CA ARG A 294 -9.51 -19.10 -20.19
C ARG A 294 -11.02 -19.22 -20.00
N GLY A 295 -11.62 -18.24 -19.32
CA GLY A 295 -13.05 -18.26 -18.98
C GLY A 295 -13.42 -19.10 -17.75
N SER A 296 -12.46 -19.69 -17.03
CA SER A 296 -12.75 -20.49 -15.82
C SER A 296 -13.18 -19.68 -14.59
N GLY A 297 -13.22 -18.35 -14.69
CA GLY A 297 -13.69 -17.45 -13.62
C GLY A 297 -12.63 -16.97 -12.61
N LYS A 298 -11.33 -17.21 -12.85
CA LYS A 298 -10.22 -16.73 -11.99
C LYS A 298 -10.26 -15.21 -11.76
N SER A 299 -10.24 -14.43 -12.84
CA SER A 299 -10.30 -12.96 -12.80
C SER A 299 -11.56 -12.47 -12.09
N THR A 300 -12.69 -13.13 -12.31
CA THR A 300 -13.95 -12.82 -11.63
C THR A 300 -13.84 -12.97 -10.12
N ILE A 301 -13.21 -14.04 -9.63
CA ILE A 301 -12.99 -14.26 -8.20
C ILE A 301 -12.09 -13.15 -7.64
N LEU A 302 -10.94 -12.88 -8.29
CA LEU A 302 -9.98 -11.86 -7.84
C LEU A 302 -10.60 -10.44 -7.83
N GLU A 303 -11.33 -10.05 -8.87
CA GLU A 303 -12.08 -8.78 -8.92
C GLU A 303 -13.13 -8.69 -7.81
N THR A 304 -13.77 -9.81 -7.45
CA THR A 304 -14.75 -9.83 -6.36
C THR A 304 -14.07 -9.68 -5.00
N ILE A 305 -12.88 -10.27 -4.80
CA ILE A 305 -12.05 -10.05 -3.59
C ILE A 305 -11.65 -8.58 -3.51
N ARG A 306 -11.14 -7.98 -4.60
CA ARG A 306 -10.82 -6.54 -4.68
C ARG A 306 -12.02 -5.68 -4.25
N TYR A 307 -13.19 -5.99 -4.81
CA TYR A 307 -14.42 -5.26 -4.51
C TYR A 307 -14.84 -5.38 -3.03
N ALA A 308 -14.71 -6.56 -2.43
CA ALA A 308 -14.98 -6.81 -1.02
C ALA A 308 -13.96 -6.16 -0.08
N LEU A 309 -12.73 -5.92 -0.54
CA LEU A 309 -11.70 -5.19 0.17
C LEU A 309 -11.81 -3.66 0.05
N ASP A 310 -12.84 -3.14 -0.63
CA ASP A 310 -13.03 -1.71 -0.93
C ASP A 310 -11.86 -1.06 -1.72
N ILE A 311 -11.08 -1.86 -2.45
CA ILE A 311 -10.00 -1.36 -3.30
C ILE A 311 -10.61 -0.75 -4.57
N SER A 312 -10.46 0.56 -4.75
CA SER A 312 -11.01 1.27 -5.91
C SER A 312 -10.22 1.00 -7.18
N LEU A 313 -10.90 1.05 -8.33
CA LEU A 313 -10.23 1.00 -9.63
C LEU A 313 -9.50 2.34 -9.87
N PRO A 314 -8.27 2.32 -10.42
CA PRO A 314 -7.56 3.56 -10.76
C PRO A 314 -8.39 4.50 -11.65
N GLU A 315 -8.35 5.80 -11.36
CA GLU A 315 -9.07 6.81 -12.16
C GLU A 315 -8.55 6.87 -13.61
N THR A 316 -7.28 6.54 -13.81
CA THR A 316 -6.59 6.51 -15.10
C THR A 316 -6.99 5.33 -16.01
N LEU A 317 -7.74 4.33 -15.50
CA LEU A 317 -8.23 3.25 -16.36
C LEU A 317 -9.26 3.78 -17.37
N PHE A 318 -9.21 3.25 -18.59
CA PHE A 318 -10.21 3.53 -19.63
C PHE A 318 -11.61 3.12 -19.15
N ASP A 319 -12.62 3.91 -19.53
CA ASP A 319 -14.00 3.69 -19.08
C ASP A 319 -14.57 2.34 -19.53
N GLU A 320 -14.13 1.81 -20.67
CA GLU A 320 -14.53 0.49 -21.16
C GLU A 320 -14.03 -0.62 -20.25
N ASP A 321 -12.79 -0.53 -19.77
CA ASP A 321 -12.20 -1.50 -18.83
C ASP A 321 -12.87 -1.42 -17.45
N LYS A 322 -13.18 -0.22 -16.97
CA LYS A 322 -13.97 -0.03 -15.73
C LYS A 322 -15.33 -0.69 -15.84
N LYS A 323 -16.03 -0.52 -16.97
CA LYS A 323 -17.31 -1.18 -17.24
C LYS A 323 -17.15 -2.69 -17.28
N TYR A 324 -16.12 -3.21 -17.94
CA TYR A 324 -15.84 -4.64 -17.98
C TYR A 324 -15.62 -5.24 -16.58
N LYS A 325 -14.73 -4.67 -15.77
CA LYS A 325 -14.43 -5.12 -14.40
C LYS A 325 -15.67 -5.07 -13.50
N ASN A 326 -16.47 -4.01 -13.57
CA ASN A 326 -17.73 -3.92 -12.82
C ASN A 326 -18.81 -4.91 -13.31
N ASN A 327 -18.87 -5.17 -14.62
CA ASN A 327 -19.79 -6.14 -15.19
C ASN A 327 -19.47 -7.57 -14.73
N LEU A 328 -18.19 -7.94 -14.56
CA LEU A 328 -17.81 -9.24 -14.00
C LEU A 328 -18.43 -9.47 -12.61
N ILE A 329 -18.31 -8.48 -11.72
CA ILE A 329 -18.88 -8.53 -10.37
C ILE A 329 -20.41 -8.63 -10.44
N THR A 330 -21.03 -7.82 -11.31
CA THR A 330 -22.49 -7.79 -11.51
C THR A 330 -23.02 -9.15 -11.96
N ILE A 331 -22.34 -9.80 -12.91
CA ILE A 331 -22.74 -11.11 -13.44
C ILE A 331 -22.57 -12.21 -12.38
N PHE A 332 -21.49 -12.15 -11.60
CA PHE A 332 -21.10 -13.16 -10.62
C PHE A 332 -21.95 -13.11 -9.34
N LEU A 333 -22.06 -11.94 -8.72
CA LEU A 333 -22.84 -11.75 -7.48
C LEU A 333 -24.32 -11.54 -7.76
N GLY A 334 -24.66 -10.72 -8.75
CA GLY A 334 -26.04 -10.28 -8.99
C GLY A 334 -26.65 -9.52 -7.79
N SER A 335 -27.95 -9.23 -7.88
CA SER A 335 -28.67 -8.54 -6.79
C SER A 335 -28.72 -9.40 -5.53
N GLY A 336 -28.30 -8.83 -4.39
CA GLY A 336 -28.25 -9.52 -3.10
C GLY A 336 -27.12 -10.54 -2.95
N GLY A 337 -26.23 -10.67 -3.94
CA GLY A 337 -25.04 -11.51 -3.81
C GLY A 337 -24.11 -10.99 -2.73
N LYS A 338 -23.60 -11.89 -1.89
CA LYS A 338 -22.72 -11.58 -0.75
C LYS A 338 -21.34 -12.18 -0.95
N THR A 339 -20.32 -11.39 -0.67
CA THR A 339 -18.94 -11.86 -0.48
C THR A 339 -18.59 -11.79 0.99
N ARG A 340 -17.95 -12.83 1.52
CA ARG A 340 -17.47 -12.89 2.91
C ARG A 340 -16.01 -13.31 2.94
N LEU A 341 -15.17 -12.49 3.56
CA LEU A 341 -13.74 -12.70 3.77
C LEU A 341 -13.49 -12.96 5.26
N GLU A 342 -12.84 -14.06 5.60
CA GLU A 342 -12.26 -14.29 6.93
C GLU A 342 -10.82 -13.80 6.94
N ILE A 343 -10.52 -12.79 7.75
CA ILE A 343 -9.21 -12.15 7.85
C ILE A 343 -8.64 -12.45 9.24
N ILE A 344 -7.36 -12.84 9.31
CA ILE A 344 -6.60 -12.87 10.55
C ILE A 344 -5.81 -11.57 10.64
N ASP A 345 -6.05 -10.77 11.68
CA ASP A 345 -5.32 -9.52 11.90
C ASP A 345 -3.89 -9.76 12.43
N HIS A 346 -3.12 -8.68 12.61
CA HIS A 346 -1.75 -8.72 13.14
C HIS A 346 -1.62 -9.26 14.58
N ARG A 347 -2.74 -9.35 15.31
CA ARG A 347 -2.80 -9.86 16.68
C ARG A 347 -3.27 -11.32 16.71
N GLY A 348 -3.59 -11.90 15.56
CA GLY A 348 -4.14 -13.24 15.43
C GLY A 348 -5.65 -13.34 15.63
N ASN A 349 -6.38 -12.22 15.70
CA ASN A 349 -7.82 -12.22 15.84
C ASN A 349 -8.52 -12.46 14.50
N LEU A 350 -9.64 -13.18 14.55
CA LEU A 350 -10.51 -13.38 13.39
C LEU A 350 -11.43 -12.17 13.20
N ILE A 351 -11.30 -11.53 12.04
CA ILE A 351 -12.13 -10.43 11.55
C ILE A 351 -12.91 -10.94 10.34
N ILE A 352 -14.21 -10.63 10.26
CA ILE A 352 -15.03 -11.01 9.11
C ILE A 352 -15.40 -9.74 8.36
N ALA A 353 -15.05 -9.65 7.08
CA ALA A 353 -15.52 -8.59 6.19
C ALA A 353 -16.60 -9.15 5.27
N GLU A 354 -17.81 -8.64 5.35
CA GLU A 354 -18.92 -9.02 4.49
C GLU A 354 -19.36 -7.85 3.62
N LYS A 355 -19.54 -8.10 2.32
CA LYS A 355 -20.04 -7.11 1.38
C LYS A 355 -21.15 -7.70 0.53
N ILE A 356 -22.33 -7.09 0.63
CA ILE A 356 -23.45 -7.34 -0.28
C ILE A 356 -23.25 -6.46 -1.51
N TYR A 357 -23.53 -6.98 -2.69
CA TYR A 357 -23.40 -6.24 -3.95
C TYR A 357 -24.22 -4.95 -3.92
N GLY A 358 -23.54 -3.81 -4.10
CA GLY A 358 -24.12 -2.47 -4.05
C GLY A 358 -24.05 -1.79 -2.68
N ASP A 359 -23.77 -2.54 -1.62
CA ASP A 359 -23.73 -2.04 -0.24
C ASP A 359 -22.30 -1.73 0.22
N ARG A 360 -22.21 -1.06 1.38
CA ARG A 360 -20.94 -0.88 2.10
C ARG A 360 -20.46 -2.21 2.69
N THR A 361 -19.14 -2.35 2.83
CA THR A 361 -18.54 -3.47 3.57
C THR A 361 -18.85 -3.37 5.06
N ASN A 362 -19.36 -4.44 5.64
CA ASN A 362 -19.65 -4.60 7.05
C ASN A 362 -18.54 -5.43 7.71
N ILE A 363 -17.95 -4.92 8.80
CA ILE A 363 -16.89 -5.59 9.53
C ILE A 363 -17.43 -6.16 10.84
N TYR A 364 -17.11 -7.42 11.12
CA TYR A 364 -17.46 -8.09 12.37
C TYR A 364 -16.19 -8.49 13.11
N GLU A 365 -16.13 -8.13 14.39
CA GLU A 365 -15.08 -8.54 15.32
C GLU A 365 -15.70 -9.46 16.37
N ASN A 366 -15.17 -10.67 16.55
CA ASN A 366 -15.73 -11.68 17.46
C ASN A 366 -17.24 -11.95 17.23
N GLY A 367 -17.70 -11.83 15.98
CA GLY A 367 -19.11 -12.02 15.59
C GLY A 367 -20.02 -10.80 15.82
N ILE A 368 -19.49 -9.69 16.34
CA ILE A 368 -20.25 -8.46 16.60
C ILE A 368 -19.99 -7.46 15.46
N LEU A 369 -21.06 -6.97 14.84
CA LEU A 369 -20.99 -5.95 13.79
C LEU A 369 -20.44 -4.62 14.36
N ASN A 370 -19.39 -4.09 13.76
CA ASN A 370 -18.89 -2.75 14.02
C ASN A 370 -19.14 -1.84 12.80
N PRO A 371 -20.25 -1.08 12.78
CA PRO A 371 -20.67 -0.32 11.60
C PRO A 371 -19.78 0.90 11.28
N SER A 372 -18.89 1.29 12.19
CA SER A 372 -17.95 2.40 12.01
C SER A 372 -16.58 1.93 11.52
N LEU A 373 -16.31 0.63 11.61
CA LEU A 373 -15.02 0.05 11.24
C LEU A 373 -14.98 -0.20 9.73
N LYS A 374 -13.86 0.19 9.12
CA LYS A 374 -13.53 -0.12 7.73
C LYS A 374 -12.28 -1.00 7.70
N ILE A 375 -11.99 -1.59 6.55
CA ILE A 375 -10.69 -2.22 6.30
C ILE A 375 -9.64 -1.09 6.36
N THR A 376 -8.93 -1.04 7.48
CA THR A 376 -7.90 -0.03 7.78
C THR A 376 -6.56 -0.73 7.94
N PRO A 377 -5.44 0.02 7.89
CA PRO A 377 -4.11 -0.55 8.13
C PRO A 377 -3.94 -1.27 9.47
N GLY A 378 -4.83 -1.05 10.45
CA GLY A 378 -4.85 -1.81 11.70
C GLY A 378 -5.34 -3.26 11.54
N ILE A 379 -6.23 -3.51 10.58
CA ILE A 379 -6.72 -4.85 10.23
C ILE A 379 -5.81 -5.46 9.17
N LEU A 380 -5.59 -4.74 8.08
CA LEU A 380 -4.92 -5.23 6.88
C LEU A 380 -4.17 -4.06 6.23
N LYS A 381 -2.84 -4.09 6.28
CA LYS A 381 -1.97 -3.06 5.74
C LYS A 381 -1.96 -3.12 4.23
N LYS A 382 -2.52 -2.07 3.62
CA LYS A 382 -2.37 -1.70 2.21
C LYS A 382 -2.49 -2.91 1.25
N PRO A 383 -3.65 -3.58 1.19
CA PRO A 383 -3.83 -4.64 0.20
C PRO A 383 -3.68 -4.06 -1.21
N LEU A 384 -2.78 -4.65 -2.00
CA LEU A 384 -2.54 -4.23 -3.38
C LEU A 384 -3.24 -5.16 -4.36
N TYR A 385 -3.78 -4.58 -5.43
CA TYR A 385 -4.44 -5.31 -6.51
C TYR A 385 -3.95 -4.83 -7.86
N PHE A 386 -3.51 -5.77 -8.69
CA PHE A 386 -3.16 -5.56 -10.09
C PHE A 386 -4.02 -6.49 -10.95
N GLY A 387 -4.90 -5.91 -11.76
CA GLY A 387 -5.67 -6.65 -12.74
C GLY A 387 -4.86 -6.94 -14.02
N GLN A 388 -5.49 -7.66 -14.94
CA GLN A 388 -4.91 -7.98 -16.23
C GLN A 388 -4.47 -6.71 -16.99
N LYS A 389 -3.21 -6.68 -17.46
CA LYS A 389 -2.57 -5.56 -18.17
C LYS A 389 -2.36 -4.28 -17.35
N ASP A 390 -2.64 -4.29 -16.06
CA ASP A 390 -2.43 -3.11 -15.22
C ASP A 390 -0.92 -2.82 -15.06
N LEU A 391 -0.04 -3.84 -15.14
CA LEU A 391 1.40 -3.68 -14.93
C LEU A 391 2.14 -3.09 -16.13
N SER A 392 1.78 -3.46 -17.37
CA SER A 392 2.38 -2.89 -18.58
C SER A 392 1.87 -1.48 -18.93
N ASN A 393 0.69 -1.11 -18.40
CA ASN A 393 0.06 0.20 -18.60
C ASN A 393 0.64 1.32 -17.71
N ILE A 394 1.52 0.98 -16.77
CA ILE A 394 2.28 1.96 -15.96
C ILE A 394 3.31 2.64 -16.88
N LYS A 395 2.88 3.68 -17.62
CA LYS A 395 3.73 4.49 -18.49
C LYS A 395 3.98 5.86 -17.85
N GLY A 396 5.25 6.31 -17.85
CA GLY A 396 5.67 7.65 -17.47
C GLY A 396 5.65 7.96 -15.96
N SER A 397 6.19 9.13 -15.61
CA SER A 397 6.30 9.65 -14.24
C SER A 397 4.97 9.66 -13.48
N ASN A 398 3.84 9.91 -14.15
CA ASN A 398 2.50 9.94 -13.55
C ASN A 398 2.08 8.62 -12.91
N SER A 399 2.43 7.50 -13.54
CA SER A 399 2.03 6.18 -13.07
C SER A 399 2.88 5.75 -11.86
N ILE A 400 4.15 6.15 -11.85
CA ILE A 400 5.08 5.95 -10.73
C ILE A 400 4.70 6.86 -9.55
N GLU A 401 4.34 8.12 -9.81
CA GLU A 401 3.84 9.04 -8.81
C GLU A 401 2.55 8.51 -8.15
N ASN A 402 1.62 7.96 -8.92
CA ASN A 402 0.42 7.31 -8.39
C ASN A 402 0.75 6.10 -7.52
N LEU A 403 1.72 5.29 -7.94
CA LEU A 403 2.19 4.14 -7.17
C LEU A 403 2.79 4.61 -5.84
N ILE A 404 3.69 5.60 -5.86
CA ILE A 404 4.30 6.19 -4.66
C ILE A 404 3.24 6.86 -3.77
N ASN A 405 2.24 7.53 -4.35
CA ASN A 405 1.12 8.12 -3.62
C ASN A 405 0.22 7.07 -2.97
N GLN A 406 -0.07 5.95 -3.63
CA GLN A 406 -0.79 4.83 -3.02
C GLN A 406 -0.01 4.21 -1.85
N LEU A 407 1.32 4.27 -1.91
CA LEU A 407 2.21 3.70 -0.91
C LEU A 407 2.46 4.62 0.29
N ILE A 408 2.71 5.91 0.06
CA ILE A 408 3.16 6.86 1.09
C ILE A 408 2.07 7.90 1.43
N GLY A 409 0.98 7.95 0.66
CA GLY A 409 -0.08 8.95 0.74
C GLY A 409 -0.66 9.19 2.15
N GLU A 410 -0.89 8.13 2.93
CA GLU A 410 -1.37 8.28 4.32
C GLU A 410 -0.29 8.88 5.25
N LYS A 411 1.01 8.58 5.05
CA LYS A 411 2.11 9.16 5.84
C LYS A 411 2.26 10.66 5.58
N ILE A 412 2.02 11.11 4.34
CA ILE A 412 2.12 12.53 3.94
C ILE A 412 0.80 13.29 4.03
N LYS A 413 -0.32 12.63 4.33
CA LYS A 413 -1.66 13.24 4.41
C LYS A 413 -1.73 14.43 5.35
N VAL A 414 -1.11 14.32 6.53
CA VAL A 414 -1.02 15.41 7.51
C VAL A 414 -0.20 16.57 6.95
N HIS A 415 0.87 16.30 6.21
CA HIS A 415 1.67 17.34 5.54
C HIS A 415 0.89 18.03 4.42
N ARG A 416 0.15 17.27 3.61
CA ARG A 416 -0.72 17.82 2.55
C ARG A 416 -1.81 18.72 3.10
N GLN A 417 -2.43 18.35 4.21
CA GLN A 417 -3.39 19.22 4.89
C GLN A 417 -2.76 20.55 5.31
N ARG A 418 -1.55 20.54 5.87
CA ARG A 418 -0.81 21.78 6.20
C ARG A 418 -0.49 22.62 4.96
N ILE A 419 -0.19 21.99 3.83
CA ILE A 419 0.01 22.68 2.54
C ILE A 419 -1.30 23.34 2.08
N GLU A 420 -2.44 22.66 2.18
CA GLU A 420 -3.75 23.22 1.83
C GLU A 420 -4.14 24.40 2.72
N GLU A 421 -3.93 24.28 4.04
CA GLU A 421 -4.14 25.37 4.99
C GLU A 421 -3.26 26.58 4.64
N LYS A 422 -2.00 26.34 4.27
CA LYS A 422 -1.07 27.41 3.87
C LYS A 422 -1.42 28.02 2.52
N ASN A 423 -1.90 27.23 1.56
CA ASN A 423 -2.44 27.73 0.29
C ASN A 423 -3.64 28.66 0.52
N ALA A 424 -4.57 28.30 1.41
CA ALA A 424 -5.70 29.15 1.77
C ALA A 424 -5.25 30.48 2.40
N GLU A 425 -4.23 30.46 3.26
CA GLU A 425 -3.63 31.67 3.84
C GLU A 425 -3.05 32.60 2.75
N VAL A 426 -2.29 32.04 1.80
CA VAL A 426 -1.72 32.80 0.66
C VAL A 426 -2.83 33.45 -0.17
N LEU A 427 -3.89 32.72 -0.49
CA LEU A 427 -5.03 33.24 -1.26
C LEU A 427 -5.75 34.38 -0.53
N ASN A 428 -5.92 34.27 0.80
CA ASN A 428 -6.52 35.33 1.60
C ASN A 428 -5.68 36.61 1.60
N ILE A 429 -4.36 36.49 1.80
CA ILE A 429 -3.44 37.64 1.75
C ILE A 429 -3.50 38.33 0.37
N LEU A 430 -3.54 37.55 -0.73
CA LEU A 430 -3.65 38.07 -2.08
C LEU A 430 -4.98 38.81 -2.32
N ASN A 431 -6.09 38.26 -1.81
CA ASN A 431 -7.40 38.90 -1.90
C ASN A 431 -7.43 40.26 -1.17
N ASP A 432 -6.82 40.34 0.01
CA ASP A 432 -6.72 41.58 0.78
C ASP A 432 -5.84 42.63 0.07
N ILE A 433 -4.70 42.19 -0.48
CA ILE A 433 -3.84 43.07 -1.30
C ILE A 433 -4.60 43.59 -2.53
N SER A 434 -5.35 42.74 -3.23
CA SER A 434 -6.14 43.12 -4.40
C SER A 434 -7.22 44.16 -4.05
N ARG A 435 -7.93 43.96 -2.93
CA ARG A 435 -8.93 44.92 -2.41
C ARG A 435 -8.28 46.27 -2.09
N HIS A 436 -7.16 46.27 -1.37
CA HIS A 436 -6.46 47.50 -1.03
C HIS A 436 -5.93 48.24 -2.27
N ASN A 437 -5.38 47.52 -3.26
CA ASN A 437 -4.89 48.12 -4.50
C ASN A 437 -6.00 48.80 -5.30
N LYS A 438 -7.21 48.24 -5.34
CA LYS A 438 -8.39 48.89 -5.95
C LYS A 438 -8.72 50.22 -5.26
N SER A 439 -8.65 50.28 -3.93
CA SER A 439 -8.85 51.53 -3.18
C SER A 439 -7.73 52.55 -3.42
N LEU A 440 -6.48 52.09 -3.45
CA LEU A 440 -5.30 52.95 -3.67
C LEU A 440 -5.25 53.54 -5.09
N ALA A 441 -5.82 52.87 -6.09
CA ALA A 441 -5.91 53.37 -7.46
C ALA A 441 -6.67 54.71 -7.57
N GLN A 442 -7.54 55.04 -6.61
CA GLN A 442 -8.29 56.30 -6.56
C GLN A 442 -7.46 57.48 -6.02
N LYS A 443 -6.27 57.21 -5.46
CA LYS A 443 -5.45 58.22 -4.79
C LYS A 443 -5.07 59.42 -5.69
N PRO A 444 -4.63 59.25 -6.94
CA PRO A 444 -4.28 60.37 -7.82
C PRO A 444 -5.45 61.32 -8.08
N ASP A 445 -6.66 60.78 -8.24
CA ASP A 445 -7.88 61.59 -8.46
C ASP A 445 -8.23 62.41 -7.21
N VAL A 446 -8.06 61.81 -6.02
CA VAL A 446 -8.29 62.47 -4.73
C VAL A 446 -7.22 63.54 -4.47
N GLU A 447 -5.96 63.30 -4.85
CA GLU A 447 -4.88 64.28 -4.76
C GLU A 447 -5.07 65.45 -5.73
N ALA A 448 -5.49 65.19 -6.97
CA ALA A 448 -5.84 66.22 -7.94
C ALA A 448 -7.02 67.08 -7.45
N LYS A 449 -8.03 66.44 -6.86
CA LYS A 449 -9.16 67.14 -6.23
C LYS A 449 -8.70 68.02 -5.07
N LYS A 450 -7.79 67.53 -4.21
CA LYS A 450 -7.19 68.31 -3.11
C LYS A 450 -6.44 69.54 -3.65
N ALA A 451 -5.56 69.37 -4.62
CA ALA A 451 -4.75 70.45 -5.19
C ALA A 451 -5.61 71.54 -5.83
N SER A 452 -6.67 71.15 -6.55
CA SER A 452 -7.66 72.08 -7.11
C SER A 452 -8.36 72.89 -6.01
N LEU A 453 -8.83 72.23 -4.95
CA LEU A 453 -9.49 72.89 -3.82
C LEU A 453 -8.54 73.82 -3.04
N GLU A 454 -7.29 73.41 -2.83
CA GLU A 454 -6.27 74.24 -2.16
C GLU A 454 -5.90 75.48 -2.99
N TYR A 455 -5.79 75.34 -4.31
CA TYR A 455 -5.57 76.47 -5.22
C TYR A 455 -6.73 77.46 -5.16
N ASN A 456 -7.97 76.96 -5.25
CA ASN A 456 -9.16 77.79 -5.18
C ASN A 456 -9.26 78.52 -3.83
N LEU A 457 -8.91 77.88 -2.72
CA LEU A 457 -8.94 78.47 -1.37
C LEU A 457 -7.83 79.50 -1.12
N LYS A 458 -6.71 79.42 -1.85
CA LYS A 458 -5.58 80.37 -1.74
C LYS A 458 -5.98 81.79 -2.15
N VAL A 459 -6.86 81.91 -3.15
CA VAL A 459 -7.44 83.17 -3.62
C VAL A 459 -8.22 83.91 -2.52
N PHE A 460 -8.81 83.19 -1.57
CA PHE A 460 -9.61 83.76 -0.46
C PHE A 460 -8.76 84.15 0.76
N THR A 461 -7.65 83.45 1.01
CA THR A 461 -6.73 83.75 2.11
C THR A 461 -5.87 84.99 1.82
N GLU A 462 -5.51 85.23 0.55
CA GLU A 462 -4.82 86.46 0.13
C GLU A 462 -5.67 87.74 0.30
N GLN A 463 -7.00 87.59 0.43
CA GLN A 463 -7.95 88.70 0.64
C GLN A 463 -8.41 88.89 2.09
N LYS A 464 -7.81 88.20 3.08
CA LYS A 464 -8.13 88.27 4.53
C LYS A 464 -9.60 87.94 4.89
N ILE A 465 -10.22 87.05 4.13
CA ILE A 465 -11.63 86.61 4.34
C ILE A 465 -11.73 85.49 5.39
N ASP A 466 -10.63 84.81 5.66
CA ASP A 466 -10.44 83.68 6.56
C ASP A 466 -10.72 84.02 8.04
N GLU A 467 -10.33 85.21 8.52
CA GLU A 467 -10.55 85.61 9.93
C GLU A 467 -12.03 85.86 10.28
N LYS A 468 -12.88 86.23 9.31
CA LYS A 468 -14.30 86.55 9.54
C LYS A 468 -15.25 85.35 9.43
N LEU A 469 -14.85 84.29 8.73
CA LEU A 469 -15.69 83.10 8.46
C LEU A 469 -15.28 81.84 9.23
N ASN A 470 -14.21 81.89 10.03
CA ASN A 470 -13.67 80.73 10.75
C ASN A 470 -14.70 80.06 11.70
N ARG A 471 -15.56 80.86 12.33
CA ARG A 471 -16.64 80.33 13.19
C ARG A 471 -17.68 79.53 12.40
N GLN A 472 -17.94 79.89 11.13
CA GLN A 472 -18.79 79.10 10.24
C GLN A 472 -18.11 77.79 9.83
N ILE A 473 -16.79 77.83 9.58
CA ILE A 473 -16.00 76.63 9.23
C ILE A 473 -16.02 75.59 10.36
N GLU A 474 -15.87 76.00 11.63
CA GLU A 474 -15.98 75.08 12.78
C GLU A 474 -17.37 74.44 12.87
N PHE A 475 -18.44 75.18 12.58
CA PHE A 475 -19.79 74.60 12.48
C PHE A 475 -19.93 73.63 11.29
N ASP A 476 -19.33 73.93 10.15
CA ASP A 476 -19.35 73.01 9.00
C ASP A 476 -18.51 71.74 9.24
N LYS A 477 -17.44 71.82 10.05
CA LYS A 477 -16.67 70.67 10.56
C LYS A 477 -17.54 69.77 11.42
N ASP A 478 -18.27 70.36 12.38
CA ASP A 478 -19.19 69.63 13.25
C ASP A 478 -20.32 68.98 12.42
N ALA A 479 -20.88 69.70 11.45
CA ALA A 479 -21.91 69.17 10.53
C ALA A 479 -21.41 67.98 9.70
N ASN A 480 -20.17 68.05 9.18
CA ASN A 480 -19.53 66.94 8.49
C ASN A 480 -19.30 65.74 9.41
N ARG A 481 -19.00 65.96 10.69
CA ARG A 481 -18.82 64.88 11.66
C ARG A 481 -20.12 64.11 11.89
N PHE A 482 -21.24 64.81 12.05
CA PHE A 482 -22.58 64.18 12.12
C PHE A 482 -22.90 63.38 10.87
N LYS A 483 -22.61 63.94 9.68
CA LYS A 483 -22.82 63.25 8.40
C LYS A 483 -22.02 61.93 8.33
N ASN A 484 -20.74 61.95 8.68
CA ASN A 484 -19.89 60.76 8.61
C ASN A 484 -20.31 59.67 9.62
N LEU A 485 -20.78 60.06 10.82
CA LEU A 485 -21.32 59.10 11.80
C LEU A 485 -22.57 58.40 11.27
N LYS A 486 -23.45 59.15 10.63
CA LYS A 486 -24.69 58.64 10.04
C LYS A 486 -24.45 57.71 8.86
N GLU A 487 -23.53 58.09 7.95
CA GLU A 487 -23.15 57.26 6.80
C GLU A 487 -22.61 55.89 7.28
N PHE A 488 -21.77 55.88 8.30
CA PHE A 488 -21.24 54.64 8.89
C PHE A 488 -22.30 53.76 9.56
N GLU A 489 -23.17 54.32 10.40
CA GLU A 489 -24.26 53.55 11.03
C GLU A 489 -25.23 52.97 9.98
N GLN A 490 -25.52 53.74 8.94
CA GLN A 490 -26.43 53.33 7.88
C GLN A 490 -25.84 52.22 7.00
N GLU A 491 -24.54 52.28 6.68
CA GLU A 491 -23.83 51.21 6.00
C GLU A 491 -23.87 49.89 6.80
N LEU A 492 -23.63 49.95 8.12
CA LEU A 492 -23.73 48.77 9.00
C LEU A 492 -25.14 48.18 9.05
N ILE A 493 -26.17 49.03 9.14
CA ILE A 493 -27.58 48.60 9.14
C ILE A 493 -27.92 47.91 7.82
N THR A 494 -27.57 48.48 6.67
CA THR A 494 -27.84 47.91 5.35
C THR A 494 -27.14 46.55 5.16
N ASN A 495 -25.88 46.42 5.58
CA ASN A 495 -25.15 45.15 5.49
C ASN A 495 -25.80 44.05 6.36
N LEU A 496 -26.30 44.41 7.54
CA LEU A 496 -26.99 43.47 8.43
C LEU A 496 -28.39 43.09 7.89
N GLU A 497 -29.10 44.03 7.26
CA GLU A 497 -30.37 43.77 6.56
C GLU A 497 -30.19 42.77 5.40
N GLU A 498 -29.16 42.97 4.57
CA GLU A 498 -28.84 42.08 3.46
C GLU A 498 -28.43 40.69 3.96
N PHE A 499 -27.61 40.61 5.02
CA PHE A 499 -27.26 39.36 5.68
C PHE A 499 -28.49 38.61 6.19
N ILE A 500 -29.40 39.28 6.89
CA ILE A 500 -30.63 38.64 7.39
C ILE A 500 -31.49 38.13 6.21
N SER A 501 -31.64 38.94 5.15
CA SER A 501 -32.45 38.59 3.98
C SER A 501 -31.92 37.35 3.24
N ASN A 502 -30.60 37.26 3.04
CA ASN A 502 -29.98 36.17 2.26
C ASN A 502 -30.16 34.78 2.89
N TYR A 503 -30.35 34.70 4.22
CA TYR A 503 -30.48 33.42 4.92
C TYR A 503 -31.90 33.11 5.40
N ARG A 504 -32.80 34.11 5.48
CA ARG A 504 -34.15 33.95 6.06
C ARG A 504 -34.98 32.86 5.39
N ASP A 505 -34.93 32.77 4.06
CA ASP A 505 -35.74 31.82 3.28
C ASP A 505 -35.16 30.39 3.27
N ASN A 506 -33.86 30.24 3.56
CA ASN A 506 -33.19 28.95 3.55
C ASN A 506 -33.54 28.09 4.77
N PHE A 507 -33.90 28.66 5.92
CA PHE A 507 -34.20 27.87 7.13
C PHE A 507 -35.37 26.89 6.93
N LYS A 508 -36.37 27.24 6.11
CA LYS A 508 -37.53 26.38 5.87
C LYS A 508 -37.24 25.18 4.98
N SER A 509 -36.26 25.26 4.08
CA SER A 509 -35.97 24.19 3.12
C SER A 509 -35.31 22.96 3.78
N TYR A 510 -34.71 23.12 4.96
CA TYR A 510 -34.03 22.05 5.69
C TYR A 510 -34.96 21.17 6.55
N LEU A 511 -36.24 21.53 6.72
CA LEU A 511 -37.20 20.80 7.58
C LEU A 511 -38.13 19.83 6.81
N GLY A 512 -37.80 19.48 5.57
CA GLY A 512 -38.70 18.73 4.67
C GLY A 512 -38.53 17.19 4.63
N TYR A 513 -37.48 16.64 5.24
CA TYR A 513 -37.17 15.21 5.15
C TYR A 513 -37.84 14.40 6.28
N GLN A 514 -38.43 13.25 5.96
CA GLN A 514 -38.96 12.32 6.96
C GLN A 514 -38.27 10.97 6.83
N SER A 515 -37.57 10.55 7.89
CA SER A 515 -36.95 9.22 7.96
C SER A 515 -37.99 8.17 8.35
N LYS A 516 -38.01 7.05 7.65
CA LYS A 516 -38.88 5.89 7.97
C LYS A 516 -38.30 4.99 9.07
N GLU A 517 -36.99 5.07 9.32
CA GLU A 517 -36.30 4.16 10.24
C GLU A 517 -35.72 4.85 11.48
N ASN A 518 -35.33 6.12 11.36
CA ASN A 518 -34.67 6.87 12.44
C ASN A 518 -35.45 8.14 12.76
N ALA A 519 -36.78 8.03 12.84
CA ALA A 519 -37.68 9.16 13.03
C ALA A 519 -37.35 9.95 14.32
N ASP A 520 -36.99 9.25 15.39
CA ASP A 520 -36.64 9.80 16.70
C ASP A 520 -35.36 10.64 16.69
N LEU A 521 -34.33 10.22 15.95
CA LEU A 521 -33.07 10.97 15.83
C LEU A 521 -33.22 12.20 14.93
N ILE A 522 -33.98 12.07 13.84
CA ILE A 522 -34.28 13.21 12.95
C ILE A 522 -35.14 14.24 13.68
N GLU A 523 -36.08 13.82 14.52
CA GLU A 523 -36.87 14.73 15.36
C GLU A 523 -36.00 15.52 16.34
N LYS A 524 -35.02 14.86 16.99
CA LYS A 524 -34.04 15.54 17.86
C LYS A 524 -33.17 16.54 17.08
N ALA A 525 -32.74 16.18 15.88
CA ALA A 525 -31.96 17.08 15.01
C ALA A 525 -32.79 18.31 14.60
N TYR A 526 -34.06 18.12 14.22
CA TYR A 526 -34.98 19.22 13.93
C TYR A 526 -35.21 20.12 15.13
N HIS A 527 -35.38 19.56 16.33
CA HIS A 527 -35.51 20.36 17.54
C HIS A 527 -34.27 21.23 17.82
N SER A 528 -33.07 20.68 17.62
CA SER A 528 -31.82 21.45 17.72
C SER A 528 -31.73 22.57 16.67
N PHE A 529 -32.13 22.28 15.43
CA PHE A 529 -32.11 23.23 14.33
C PHE A 529 -33.15 24.35 14.49
N GLU A 530 -34.32 24.03 15.04
CA GLU A 530 -35.34 25.02 15.43
C GLU A 530 -34.82 25.97 16.51
N ASN A 531 -34.07 25.45 17.50
CA ASN A 531 -33.46 26.31 18.52
C ASN A 531 -32.42 27.26 17.93
N PHE A 532 -31.61 26.79 16.97
CA PHE A 532 -30.70 27.65 16.22
C PHE A 532 -31.47 28.70 15.38
N THR A 533 -32.58 28.32 14.76
CA THR A 533 -33.46 29.23 14.01
C THR A 533 -34.04 30.32 14.92
N LYS A 534 -34.42 29.99 16.15
CA LYS A 534 -34.85 30.98 17.15
C LYS A 534 -33.76 31.99 17.48
N LEU A 535 -32.50 31.56 17.60
CA LEU A 535 -31.36 32.47 17.81
C LEU A 535 -31.17 33.43 16.63
N PHE A 536 -31.23 32.91 15.40
CA PHE A 536 -31.14 33.75 14.20
C PHE A 536 -32.26 34.79 14.14
N ASN A 537 -33.49 34.41 14.53
CA ASN A 537 -34.64 35.31 14.58
C ASN A 537 -34.56 36.43 15.64
N GLN A 538 -33.50 36.48 16.46
CA GLN A 538 -33.23 37.60 17.35
C GLN A 538 -32.51 38.76 16.63
N LEU A 539 -31.83 38.50 15.51
CA LEU A 539 -31.11 39.53 14.75
C LEU A 539 -32.01 40.68 14.25
N PRO A 540 -33.26 40.45 13.78
CA PRO A 540 -34.19 41.54 13.45
C PRO A 540 -34.52 42.47 14.63
N HIS A 541 -34.55 41.94 15.86
CA HIS A 541 -34.75 42.77 17.05
C HIS A 541 -33.54 43.67 17.31
N LEU A 542 -32.33 43.11 17.20
CA LEU A 542 -31.08 43.88 17.32
C LEU A 542 -31.00 44.97 16.25
N LEU A 543 -31.37 44.62 15.00
CA LEU A 543 -31.46 45.56 13.88
C LEU A 543 -32.46 46.69 14.16
N SER A 544 -33.60 46.39 14.78
CA SER A 544 -34.57 47.41 15.21
C SER A 544 -33.98 48.36 16.27
N GLN A 545 -33.19 47.84 17.22
CA GLN A 545 -32.50 48.67 18.20
C GLN A 545 -31.44 49.58 17.55
N MET A 546 -30.66 49.05 16.60
CA MET A 546 -29.69 49.84 15.84
C MET A 546 -30.36 50.96 15.04
N ASN A 547 -31.47 50.65 14.36
CA ASN A 547 -32.28 51.65 13.65
C ASN A 547 -32.83 52.73 14.60
N LYS A 548 -33.17 52.38 15.84
CA LYS A 548 -33.62 53.34 16.85
C LYS A 548 -32.50 54.29 17.27
N GLU A 549 -31.29 53.79 17.48
CA GLU A 549 -30.14 54.66 17.79
C GLU A 549 -29.73 55.54 16.60
N ASN A 550 -29.81 55.02 15.37
CA ASN A 550 -29.61 55.83 14.17
C ASN A 550 -30.65 56.97 14.04
N ALA A 551 -31.90 56.69 14.43
CA ALA A 551 -32.94 57.72 14.52
C ALA A 551 -32.65 58.74 15.64
N ASN A 552 -32.13 58.30 16.79
CA ASN A 552 -31.69 59.22 17.86
C ASN A 552 -30.56 60.14 17.38
N LEU A 553 -29.55 59.60 16.68
CA LEU A 553 -28.48 60.40 16.10
C LEU A 553 -29.04 61.44 15.12
N SER A 554 -30.04 61.08 14.32
CA SER A 554 -30.75 62.02 13.42
C SER A 554 -31.52 63.12 14.18
N ILE A 555 -32.01 62.85 15.39
CA ILE A 555 -32.64 63.88 16.25
C ILE A 555 -31.59 64.83 16.80
N ILE A 556 -30.45 64.31 17.26
CA ILE A 556 -29.32 65.12 17.77
C ILE A 556 -28.77 66.00 16.63
N GLU A 557 -28.63 65.46 15.42
CA GLU A 557 -28.25 66.21 14.22
C GLU A 557 -29.23 67.37 13.96
N LYS A 558 -30.56 67.13 14.07
CA LYS A 558 -31.56 68.20 13.92
C LYS A 558 -31.44 69.30 14.99
N GLN A 559 -31.13 68.95 16.23
CA GLN A 559 -30.90 69.93 17.30
C GLN A 559 -29.63 70.74 17.07
N PHE A 560 -28.58 70.11 16.54
CA PHE A 560 -27.37 70.80 16.10
C PHE A 560 -27.67 71.74 14.93
N LEU A 561 -28.43 71.29 13.92
CA LEU A 561 -28.81 72.09 12.76
C LEU A 561 -29.72 73.27 13.13
N SER A 562 -30.58 73.16 14.15
CA SER A 562 -31.40 74.30 14.61
C SER A 562 -30.54 75.40 15.23
N LYS A 563 -29.52 75.02 16.05
CA LYS A 563 -28.54 75.97 16.58
C LYS A 563 -27.73 76.64 15.47
N TYR A 564 -27.48 75.92 14.38
CA TYR A 564 -26.86 76.48 13.18
C TYR A 564 -27.79 77.46 12.44
N GLU A 565 -29.10 77.18 12.38
CA GLU A 565 -30.08 78.11 11.79
C GLU A 565 -30.19 79.43 12.54
N ASP A 566 -30.13 79.42 13.88
CA ASP A 566 -30.16 80.65 14.69
C ASP A 566 -28.96 81.57 14.40
N LEU A 567 -27.81 81.00 14.05
CA LEU A 567 -26.58 81.72 13.69
C LEU A 567 -26.50 82.05 12.19
N LYS A 568 -27.39 81.48 11.36
CA LYS A 568 -27.39 81.64 9.90
C LYS A 568 -27.63 83.08 9.46
N GLU A 569 -28.43 83.84 10.21
CA GLU A 569 -28.67 85.25 9.93
C GLU A 569 -27.44 86.12 10.26
N GLU A 570 -26.70 85.77 11.32
CA GLU A 570 -25.41 86.38 11.69
C GLU A 570 -24.35 86.11 10.61
N PHE A 571 -24.23 84.86 10.14
CA PHE A 571 -23.34 84.49 9.04
C PHE A 571 -23.76 85.13 7.71
N SER A 572 -25.06 85.25 7.44
CA SER A 572 -25.57 85.90 6.23
C SER A 572 -25.31 87.41 6.21
N ARG A 573 -25.27 88.07 7.37
CA ARG A 573 -24.83 89.48 7.48
C ARG A 573 -23.33 89.62 7.21
N ILE A 574 -22.50 88.75 7.79
CA ILE A 574 -21.05 88.71 7.52
C ILE A 574 -20.77 88.48 6.03
N LYS A 575 -21.54 87.62 5.36
CA LYS A 575 -21.44 87.38 3.91
C LYS A 575 -21.85 88.60 3.05
N ARG A 576 -22.82 89.41 3.48
CA ARG A 576 -23.22 90.64 2.77
C ARG A 576 -22.19 91.76 2.87
N ASP A 577 -21.47 91.83 3.99
CA ASP A 577 -20.39 92.80 4.20
C ASP A 577 -19.13 92.49 3.38
N ILE A 578 -18.97 91.25 2.91
CA ILE A 578 -17.88 90.83 2.02
C ILE A 578 -18.35 91.02 0.57
N ASN A 579 -18.28 92.25 0.06
CA ASN A 579 -18.67 92.57 -1.31
C ASN A 579 -17.44 92.79 -2.20
N LEU A 580 -16.97 91.71 -2.83
CA LEU A 580 -15.80 91.71 -3.72
C LEU A 580 -16.21 91.36 -5.16
N PRO A 581 -15.66 92.03 -6.19
CA PRO A 581 -15.95 91.69 -7.57
C PRO A 581 -15.46 90.28 -7.90
N ASN A 582 -16.33 89.43 -8.47
CA ASN A 582 -16.03 88.07 -8.95
C ASN A 582 -15.72 86.99 -7.90
N ILE A 583 -16.01 87.18 -6.61
CA ILE A 583 -15.76 86.16 -5.56
C ILE A 583 -16.99 86.02 -4.65
N GLN A 584 -17.56 84.81 -4.57
CA GLN A 584 -18.71 84.52 -3.68
C GLN A 584 -18.24 83.87 -2.37
N ALA A 585 -18.74 84.37 -1.23
CA ALA A 585 -18.39 83.83 0.09
C ALA A 585 -18.85 82.38 0.31
N ASP A 586 -19.87 81.91 -0.43
CA ASP A 586 -20.37 80.53 -0.36
C ASP A 586 -19.40 79.50 -0.97
N ASP A 587 -18.60 79.91 -1.96
CA ASP A 587 -17.60 79.03 -2.59
C ASP A 587 -16.47 78.69 -1.62
N TYR A 588 -16.06 79.64 -0.76
CA TYR A 588 -15.05 79.41 0.26
C TYR A 588 -15.47 78.33 1.27
N VAL A 589 -16.71 78.41 1.76
CA VAL A 589 -17.28 77.43 2.70
C VAL A 589 -17.38 76.06 2.05
N LYS A 590 -17.89 76.01 0.81
CA LYS A 590 -18.01 74.77 0.04
C LYS A 590 -16.65 74.12 -0.24
N PHE A 591 -15.66 74.88 -0.70
CA PHE A 591 -14.33 74.36 -0.99
C PHE A 591 -13.60 73.89 0.27
N THR A 592 -13.78 74.56 1.40
CA THR A 592 -13.20 74.14 2.69
C THR A 592 -13.80 72.82 3.16
N LYS A 593 -15.13 72.69 3.07
CA LYS A 593 -15.86 71.45 3.38
C LYS A 593 -15.43 70.27 2.52
N GLU A 594 -15.28 70.50 1.21
CA GLU A 594 -14.80 69.46 0.29
C GLU A 594 -13.32 69.11 0.53
N LEU A 595 -12.50 70.10 0.91
CA LEU A 595 -11.07 69.89 1.18
C LEU A 595 -10.87 68.99 2.40
N GLU A 596 -11.65 69.16 3.47
CA GLU A 596 -11.54 68.32 4.67
C GLU A 596 -11.95 66.87 4.43
N ASN A 597 -13.08 66.66 3.74
CA ASN A 597 -13.50 65.31 3.35
C ASN A 597 -12.46 64.64 2.45
N THR A 598 -11.80 65.41 1.57
CA THR A 598 -10.72 64.93 0.71
C THR A 598 -9.46 64.61 1.53
N LYS A 599 -9.08 65.45 2.52
CA LYS A 599 -7.96 65.20 3.44
C LYS A 599 -8.19 63.94 4.28
N PHE A 600 -9.40 63.73 4.82
CA PHE A 600 -9.76 62.53 5.57
C PHE A 600 -9.63 61.27 4.71
N LYS A 601 -10.17 61.29 3.47
CA LYS A 601 -10.01 60.18 2.52
C LYS A 601 -8.54 59.89 2.22
N LEU A 602 -7.69 60.91 2.06
CA LEU A 602 -6.24 60.72 1.86
C LEU A 602 -5.55 60.08 3.06
N THR A 603 -5.92 60.46 4.29
CA THR A 603 -5.36 59.84 5.50
C THR A 603 -5.75 58.37 5.64
N GLU A 604 -6.97 57.98 5.24
CA GLU A 604 -7.38 56.58 5.21
C GLU A 604 -6.63 55.80 4.12
N LEU A 605 -6.44 56.39 2.93
CA LEU A 605 -5.65 55.79 1.85
C LEU A 605 -4.18 55.59 2.24
N GLU A 606 -3.57 56.50 3.00
CA GLU A 606 -2.21 56.31 3.53
C GLU A 606 -2.12 55.15 4.55
N LYS A 607 -3.12 55.01 5.44
CA LYS A 607 -3.20 53.84 6.33
C LYS A 607 -3.32 52.54 5.55
N ILE A 608 -4.15 52.51 4.51
CA ILE A 608 -4.31 51.36 3.62
C ILE A 608 -2.97 51.04 2.94
N LYS A 609 -2.24 52.04 2.44
CA LYS A 609 -0.91 51.86 1.83
C LYS A 609 0.07 51.20 2.80
N GLY A 610 0.10 51.65 4.06
CA GLY A 610 0.92 51.05 5.12
C GLY A 610 0.57 49.58 5.38
N LYS A 611 -0.73 49.26 5.50
CA LYS A 611 -1.22 47.88 5.65
C LYS A 611 -0.88 47.01 4.45
N THR A 612 -1.01 47.52 3.22
CA THR A 612 -0.65 46.77 2.00
C THR A 612 0.83 46.40 1.98
N SER A 613 1.72 47.31 2.39
CA SER A 613 3.15 47.00 2.49
C SER A 613 3.44 45.90 3.52
N GLN A 614 2.71 45.89 4.64
CA GLN A 614 2.81 44.81 5.64
C GLN A 614 2.30 43.47 5.08
N LEU A 615 1.15 43.47 4.40
CA LEU A 615 0.60 42.27 3.75
C LEU A 615 1.54 41.72 2.67
N GLN A 616 2.20 42.58 1.89
CA GLN A 616 3.21 42.15 0.91
C GLN A 616 4.41 41.48 1.57
N LYS A 617 4.90 42.00 2.70
CA LYS A 617 5.97 41.33 3.48
C LYS A 617 5.50 40.00 4.04
N GLN A 618 4.27 39.94 4.55
CA GLN A 618 3.67 38.71 5.06
C GLN A 618 3.51 37.66 3.96
N LEU A 619 3.09 38.06 2.76
CA LEU A 619 2.99 37.17 1.59
C LEU A 619 4.33 36.48 1.31
N ILE A 620 5.45 37.23 1.26
CA ILE A 620 6.77 36.66 1.01
C ILE A 620 7.15 35.63 2.08
N VAL A 621 6.87 35.92 3.36
CA VAL A 621 7.11 34.98 4.45
C VAL A 621 6.26 33.71 4.30
N SER A 622 4.97 33.86 4.00
CA SER A 622 4.05 32.74 3.81
C SER A 622 4.41 31.87 2.60
N LEU A 623 4.91 32.47 1.51
CA LEU A 623 5.41 31.74 0.34
C LEU A 623 6.68 30.94 0.66
N THR A 624 7.61 31.51 1.42
CA THR A 624 8.80 30.77 1.87
C THR A 624 8.43 29.58 2.76
N GLN A 625 7.48 29.77 3.68
CA GLN A 625 6.96 28.67 4.51
C GLN A 625 6.26 27.60 3.67
N LEU A 626 5.51 27.99 2.64
CA LEU A 626 4.89 27.05 1.69
C LEU A 626 5.95 26.23 0.93
N GLN A 627 7.01 26.87 0.43
CA GLN A 627 8.12 26.17 -0.22
C GLN A 627 8.83 25.19 0.72
N ASN A 628 9.00 25.53 2.00
CA ASN A 628 9.55 24.62 3.01
C ASN A 628 8.64 23.41 3.23
N LEU A 629 7.31 23.60 3.32
CA LEU A 629 6.37 22.48 3.42
C LEU A 629 6.43 21.55 2.20
N TRP A 630 6.60 22.10 1.00
CA TRP A 630 6.82 21.30 -0.21
C TRP A 630 8.11 20.47 -0.12
N ASN A 631 9.20 21.06 0.37
CA ASN A 631 10.48 20.38 0.55
C ASN A 631 10.42 19.30 1.65
N ASP A 632 9.70 19.56 2.74
CA ASP A 632 9.49 18.58 3.82
C ASP A 632 8.73 17.35 3.29
N GLU A 633 7.67 17.55 2.49
CA GLU A 633 6.98 16.43 1.84
C GLU A 633 7.92 15.66 0.91
N PHE A 634 8.75 16.36 0.12
CA PHE A 634 9.75 15.71 -0.74
C PHE A 634 10.75 14.86 0.06
N ASN A 635 11.28 15.39 1.17
CA ASN A 635 12.24 14.67 2.00
C ASN A 635 11.63 13.41 2.65
N LEU A 636 10.38 13.49 3.12
CA LEU A 636 9.67 12.33 3.66
C LEU A 636 9.51 11.22 2.61
N VAL A 637 9.19 11.59 1.37
CA VAL A 637 9.10 10.61 0.27
C VAL A 637 10.49 10.05 -0.07
N ASN A 638 11.52 10.89 -0.11
CA ASN A 638 12.89 10.50 -0.43
C ASN A 638 13.49 9.53 0.61
N GLU A 639 13.25 9.74 1.90
CA GLU A 639 13.68 8.83 2.98
C GLU A 639 13.11 7.42 2.82
N GLU A 640 11.85 7.31 2.38
CA GLU A 640 11.22 6.01 2.14
C GLU A 640 11.79 5.35 0.88
N ILE A 641 12.11 6.12 -0.16
CA ILE A 641 12.75 5.61 -1.36
C ILE A 641 14.17 5.11 -1.10
N GLU A 642 14.95 5.80 -0.28
CA GLU A 642 16.29 5.35 0.10
C GLU A 642 16.27 4.01 0.85
N LYS A 643 15.24 3.74 1.67
CA LYS A 643 15.05 2.42 2.30
C LYS A 643 14.82 1.32 1.26
N ILE A 644 14.06 1.62 0.21
CA ILE A 644 13.77 0.66 -0.86
C ILE A 644 15.02 0.38 -1.69
N ASN A 645 15.79 1.43 -2.02
CA ASN A 645 17.06 1.31 -2.75
C ASN A 645 18.11 0.50 -1.98
N ALA A 646 18.08 0.50 -0.64
CA ALA A 646 19.01 -0.29 0.17
C ALA A 646 18.66 -1.79 0.22
N ASP A 647 17.39 -2.15 0.06
CA ASP A 647 16.87 -3.50 0.22
C ASP A 647 17.00 -4.38 -1.05
N GLN A 648 17.26 -3.78 -2.21
CA GLN A 648 17.32 -4.46 -3.51
C GLN A 648 18.50 -3.95 -4.34
N SER A 649 19.24 -4.87 -4.95
CA SER A 649 20.34 -4.50 -5.86
C SER A 649 19.89 -4.28 -7.30
N SER A 650 18.71 -4.77 -7.68
CA SER A 650 18.24 -4.75 -9.08
C SER A 650 17.52 -3.45 -9.46
N ILE A 651 17.02 -2.69 -8.47
CA ILE A 651 16.19 -1.50 -8.69
C ILE A 651 16.73 -0.33 -7.90
N LYS A 652 16.78 0.83 -8.54
CA LYS A 652 17.13 2.10 -7.91
C LYS A 652 16.18 3.20 -8.37
N ILE A 653 15.57 3.91 -7.45
CA ILE A 653 14.73 5.07 -7.74
C ILE A 653 15.49 6.35 -7.44
N VAL A 654 15.44 7.29 -8.38
CA VAL A 654 16.01 8.62 -8.26
C VAL A 654 14.87 9.65 -8.28
N MET A 655 14.89 10.55 -7.31
CA MET A 655 13.94 11.65 -7.20
C MET A 655 14.61 13.00 -7.46
N LYS A 656 13.88 13.93 -8.07
CA LYS A 656 14.29 15.34 -8.21
C LYS A 656 13.16 16.26 -7.77
N PHE A 657 13.44 17.10 -6.77
CA PHE A 657 12.50 18.08 -6.22
C PHE A 657 12.10 19.09 -7.30
N LYS A 658 10.79 19.29 -7.51
CA LYS A 658 10.23 20.15 -8.57
C LYS A 658 10.81 19.84 -9.96
N GLY A 659 11.10 18.57 -10.20
CA GLY A 659 11.84 18.11 -11.37
C GLY A 659 11.00 17.89 -12.62
N ASP A 660 9.66 17.81 -12.52
CA ASP A 660 8.80 17.52 -13.67
C ASP A 660 8.57 18.77 -14.53
N LYS A 661 9.59 19.08 -15.35
CA LYS A 661 9.58 20.22 -16.28
C LYS A 661 8.52 20.10 -17.37
N ILE A 662 8.08 18.87 -17.71
CA ILE A 662 7.05 18.66 -18.73
C ILE A 662 5.71 19.16 -18.20
N LYS A 663 5.28 18.70 -17.01
CA LYS A 663 4.06 19.19 -16.36
C LYS A 663 4.11 20.68 -16.06
N PHE A 664 5.27 21.18 -15.62
CA PHE A 664 5.43 22.61 -15.36
C PHE A 664 5.19 23.43 -16.63
N LYS A 665 5.75 22.99 -17.77
CA LYS A 665 5.53 23.62 -19.07
C LYS A 665 4.07 23.56 -19.51
N GLU A 666 3.42 22.41 -19.39
CA GLU A 666 2.00 22.24 -19.75
C GLU A 666 1.11 23.19 -18.94
N PHE A 667 1.28 23.20 -17.62
CA PHE A 667 0.55 24.09 -16.73
C PHE A 667 0.76 25.57 -17.08
N LEU A 668 2.02 25.98 -17.29
CA LEU A 668 2.35 27.36 -17.62
C LEU A 668 1.76 27.74 -18.99
N LYS A 669 1.87 26.86 -19.99
CA LYS A 669 1.34 27.05 -21.36
C LYS A 669 -0.18 27.23 -21.36
N ASP A 670 -0.90 26.39 -20.61
CA ASP A 670 -2.36 26.47 -20.51
C ASP A 670 -2.81 27.73 -19.78
N SER A 671 -2.10 28.12 -18.72
CA SER A 671 -2.46 29.28 -17.91
C SER A 671 -2.20 30.63 -18.58
N ILE A 672 -1.26 30.68 -19.54
CA ILE A 672 -0.96 31.89 -20.33
C ILE A 672 -1.49 31.79 -21.76
N ARG A 673 -2.45 30.91 -22.03
CA ARG A 673 -3.03 30.72 -23.36
C ARG A 673 -3.61 32.03 -23.90
N GLY A 674 -3.33 32.32 -25.18
CA GLY A 674 -3.79 33.53 -25.86
C GLY A 674 -2.89 34.76 -25.68
N THR A 675 -1.75 34.66 -25.00
CA THR A 675 -0.75 35.74 -24.86
C THR A 675 0.18 35.90 -26.06
N GLY A 676 0.20 34.92 -26.98
CA GLY A 676 1.10 34.92 -28.14
C GLY A 676 2.59 34.66 -27.81
N ILE A 677 2.89 34.22 -26.59
CA ILE A 677 4.25 33.88 -26.15
C ILE A 677 4.72 32.63 -26.90
N ARG A 678 5.93 32.68 -27.45
CA ARG A 678 6.53 31.57 -28.20
C ARG A 678 6.85 30.40 -27.27
N GLU A 679 6.61 29.18 -27.75
CA GLU A 679 6.85 27.95 -26.98
C GLU A 679 8.30 27.80 -26.52
N GLN A 680 9.26 28.33 -27.28
CA GLN A 680 10.68 28.31 -26.90
C GLN A 680 10.99 29.24 -25.70
N ASN A 681 10.27 30.35 -25.56
CA ASN A 681 10.41 31.24 -24.42
C ASN A 681 9.79 30.60 -23.16
N ILE A 682 8.67 29.87 -23.33
CA ILE A 682 8.06 29.08 -22.25
C ILE A 682 9.03 27.99 -21.77
N GLN A 683 9.68 27.29 -22.71
CA GLN A 683 10.71 26.30 -22.38
C GLN A 683 11.86 26.93 -21.59
N THR A 684 12.38 28.08 -22.04
CA THR A 684 13.47 28.79 -21.37
C THR A 684 13.08 29.22 -19.94
N LEU A 685 11.84 29.69 -19.73
CA LEU A 685 11.33 30.02 -18.39
C LEU A 685 11.31 28.78 -17.48
N VAL A 686 10.85 27.65 -18.00
CA VAL A 686 10.75 26.39 -17.25
C VAL A 686 12.13 25.83 -16.92
N ASP A 687 13.13 26.04 -17.79
CA ASP A 687 14.51 25.57 -17.57
C ASP A 687 15.26 26.44 -16.55
N GLU A 688 15.04 27.77 -16.57
CA GLU A 688 15.73 28.73 -15.70
C GLU A 688 15.13 28.83 -14.27
N TYR A 689 13.85 28.52 -14.09
CA TYR A 689 13.14 28.66 -12.82
C TYR A 689 12.69 27.33 -12.23
N SER A 690 12.79 27.18 -10.90
CA SER A 690 12.32 25.96 -10.22
C SER A 690 10.80 25.94 -10.03
N ASP A 691 10.18 27.11 -9.86
CA ASP A 691 8.73 27.27 -9.69
C ASP A 691 8.26 28.70 -10.06
N LEU A 692 6.95 28.94 -9.93
CA LEU A 692 6.32 30.23 -10.19
C LEU A 692 6.50 31.26 -9.07
N ILE A 693 6.90 30.82 -7.87
CA ILE A 693 7.21 31.72 -6.75
C ILE A 693 8.53 32.45 -7.04
N GLU A 694 9.52 31.77 -7.62
CA GLU A 694 10.76 32.39 -8.09
C GLU A 694 10.50 33.39 -9.22
N ILE A 695 9.64 33.04 -10.18
CA ILE A 695 9.21 33.97 -11.24
C ILE A 695 8.52 35.20 -10.63
N PHE A 696 7.65 35.01 -9.63
CA PHE A 696 7.01 36.11 -8.93
C PHE A 696 8.02 37.01 -8.19
N ARG A 697 9.06 36.42 -7.58
CA ARG A 697 10.14 37.19 -6.95
C ARG A 697 10.90 38.02 -7.97
N ASP A 698 11.31 37.43 -9.10
CA ASP A 698 12.00 38.13 -10.20
C ASP A 698 11.14 39.28 -10.77
N LEU A 699 9.83 39.04 -11.00
CA LEU A 699 8.90 40.06 -11.52
C LEU A 699 8.70 41.28 -10.58
N ASN A 700 9.01 41.13 -9.30
CA ASN A 700 8.86 42.15 -8.26
C ASN A 700 10.20 42.72 -7.75
N GLU A 701 11.32 42.34 -8.35
CA GLU A 701 12.60 42.99 -8.03
C GLU A 701 12.58 44.47 -8.44
N ILE A 702 13.27 45.30 -7.67
CA ILE A 702 13.41 46.74 -7.90
C ILE A 702 14.57 46.97 -8.89
N THR A 703 14.52 46.30 -10.05
CA THR A 703 15.52 46.43 -11.12
C THR A 703 14.79 46.55 -12.46
N THR A 704 15.34 47.34 -13.39
CA THR A 704 14.71 47.62 -14.69
C THR A 704 14.93 46.49 -15.72
N ALA A 705 15.73 45.48 -15.38
CA ALA A 705 16.04 44.32 -16.22
C ALA A 705 15.96 43.06 -15.34
N THR A 706 14.79 42.42 -15.34
CA THR A 706 14.59 41.13 -14.67
C THR A 706 14.89 40.00 -15.65
N LYS A 707 15.28 38.82 -15.17
CA LYS A 707 15.59 37.69 -16.05
C LYS A 707 14.38 37.29 -16.93
N VAL A 708 13.17 37.38 -16.38
CA VAL A 708 11.92 37.17 -17.16
C VAL A 708 11.79 38.18 -18.29
N SER A 709 12.21 39.44 -18.08
CA SER A 709 12.17 40.47 -19.11
C SER A 709 13.14 40.18 -20.26
N ASP A 710 14.32 39.62 -19.97
CA ASP A 710 15.31 39.22 -20.96
C ASP A 710 14.82 38.03 -21.80
N ILE A 711 14.28 36.98 -21.15
CA ILE A 711 13.74 35.79 -21.82
C ILE A 711 12.58 36.16 -22.76
N LEU A 712 11.75 37.13 -22.37
CA LEU A 712 10.61 37.59 -23.17
C LEU A 712 10.96 38.76 -24.10
N SER A 713 12.25 39.08 -24.27
CA SER A 713 12.76 40.12 -25.18
C SER A 713 12.20 41.53 -24.92
N GLY A 714 11.78 41.82 -23.70
CA GLY A 714 11.19 43.10 -23.30
C GLY A 714 9.89 43.48 -24.05
N GLY A 715 9.37 44.68 -23.77
CA GLY A 715 8.26 45.25 -24.52
C GLY A 715 6.89 44.57 -24.32
N SER A 716 6.15 44.32 -25.42
CA SER A 716 4.74 43.90 -25.37
C SER A 716 4.53 42.49 -24.82
N GLN A 717 5.42 41.54 -25.13
CA GLN A 717 5.31 40.15 -24.64
C GLN A 717 5.51 40.08 -23.13
N PHE A 718 6.52 40.76 -22.59
CA PHE A 718 6.76 40.86 -21.15
C PHE A 718 5.57 41.48 -20.42
N ASN A 719 5.03 42.60 -20.93
CA ASN A 719 3.87 43.26 -20.30
C ASN A 719 2.61 42.38 -20.36
N THR A 720 2.40 41.66 -21.46
CA THR A 720 1.28 40.73 -21.62
C THR A 720 1.41 39.55 -20.65
N PHE A 721 2.62 38.99 -20.52
CA PHE A 721 2.92 37.95 -19.53
C PHE A 721 2.68 38.45 -18.10
N LYS A 722 3.26 39.60 -17.73
CA LYS A 722 3.10 40.20 -16.39
C LYS A 722 1.64 40.47 -16.05
N THR A 723 0.84 40.92 -17.03
CA THR A 723 -0.60 41.13 -16.85
C THR A 723 -1.32 39.81 -16.59
N ARG A 724 -1.13 38.79 -17.45
CA ARG A 724 -1.73 37.46 -17.23
C ARG A 724 -1.25 36.76 -15.97
N PHE A 725 0.00 36.98 -15.58
CA PHE A 725 0.56 36.47 -14.34
C PHE A 725 -0.13 37.07 -13.12
N ASN A 726 -0.34 38.40 -13.13
CA ASN A 726 -1.06 39.08 -12.05
C ASN A 726 -2.55 38.69 -12.00
N GLU A 727 -3.20 38.44 -13.14
CA GLU A 727 -4.58 37.95 -13.19
C GLU A 727 -4.75 36.56 -12.58
N ASN A 728 -3.75 35.68 -12.74
CA ASN A 728 -3.76 34.30 -12.25
C ASN A 728 -2.86 34.07 -11.02
N ILE A 729 -2.50 35.14 -10.30
CA ILE A 729 -1.46 35.11 -9.27
C ILE A 729 -1.75 34.11 -8.14
N GLY A 730 -3.03 33.94 -7.78
CA GLY A 730 -3.46 32.98 -6.76
C GLY A 730 -3.16 31.54 -7.16
N THR A 731 -3.49 31.16 -8.39
CA THR A 731 -3.21 29.83 -8.93
C THR A 731 -1.71 29.61 -9.11
N PHE A 732 -0.98 30.63 -9.55
CA PHE A 732 0.47 30.52 -9.79
C PHE A 732 1.27 30.36 -8.52
N LEU A 733 0.93 31.07 -7.46
CA LEU A 733 1.67 31.01 -6.20
C LEU A 733 1.33 29.78 -5.35
N THR A 734 0.19 29.13 -5.60
CA THR A 734 -0.22 27.90 -4.89
C THR A 734 0.05 26.62 -5.69
N TYR A 735 0.43 26.73 -6.97
CA TYR A 735 0.82 25.60 -7.80
C TYR A 735 2.22 25.09 -7.42
N ARG A 736 2.29 23.86 -6.92
CA ARG A 736 3.54 23.12 -6.75
C ARG A 736 3.90 22.43 -8.05
N VAL A 737 5.11 22.71 -8.56
CA VAL A 737 5.70 21.90 -9.64
C VAL A 737 5.91 20.47 -9.14
N PRO A 738 5.37 19.44 -9.84
CA PRO A 738 5.51 18.06 -9.41
C PRO A 738 6.98 17.59 -9.38
N ASP A 739 7.26 16.68 -8.46
CA ASP A 739 8.57 16.04 -8.37
C ASP A 739 8.77 15.05 -9.52
N TYR A 740 10.01 14.86 -9.95
CA TYR A 740 10.34 13.90 -10.99
C TYR A 740 10.87 12.60 -10.38
N PHE A 741 10.38 11.47 -10.90
CA PHE A 741 10.75 10.13 -10.47
C PHE A 741 11.31 9.35 -11.66
N GLU A 742 12.46 8.73 -11.47
CA GLU A 742 13.09 7.86 -12.47
C GLU A 742 13.49 6.54 -11.81
N ILE A 743 13.04 5.43 -12.40
CA ILE A 743 13.37 4.08 -11.92
C ILE A 743 14.47 3.52 -12.83
N PHE A 744 15.53 3.03 -12.22
CA PHE A 744 16.59 2.28 -12.86
C PHE A 744 16.42 0.79 -12.56
N TYR A 745 16.51 -0.03 -13.59
CA TYR A 745 16.56 -1.48 -13.49
C TYR A 745 17.91 -1.96 -14.04
N LYS A 746 18.69 -2.70 -13.24
CA LYS A 746 20.04 -3.18 -13.64
C LYS A 746 20.90 -2.04 -14.25
N ASP A 747 20.94 -0.90 -13.55
CA ASP A 747 21.68 0.33 -13.89
C ASP A 747 21.25 1.08 -15.16
N LYS A 748 20.07 0.76 -15.74
CA LYS A 748 19.52 1.48 -16.88
C LYS A 748 18.13 2.05 -16.58
N PRO A 749 17.77 3.23 -17.11
CA PRO A 749 16.43 3.78 -16.96
C PRO A 749 15.36 2.79 -17.46
N LEU A 750 14.24 2.70 -16.74
CA LEU A 750 13.11 1.83 -17.08
C LEU A 750 12.64 2.05 -18.54
N ASP A 751 12.72 3.29 -19.02
CA ASP A 751 12.34 3.65 -20.39
C ASP A 751 13.26 3.11 -21.50
N GLU A 752 14.43 2.56 -21.16
CA GLU A 752 15.32 1.88 -22.10
C GLU A 752 15.06 0.37 -22.20
N HIS A 753 14.19 -0.17 -21.34
CA HIS A 753 13.87 -1.60 -21.29
C HIS A 753 12.67 -1.98 -22.14
N SER A 754 12.62 -3.27 -22.54
CA SER A 754 11.44 -3.86 -23.18
C SER A 754 10.23 -3.84 -22.24
N LEU A 755 9.01 -3.83 -22.78
CA LEU A 755 7.78 -3.79 -21.98
C LEU A 755 7.75 -4.86 -20.86
N GLY A 756 8.17 -6.10 -21.17
CA GLY A 756 8.23 -7.18 -20.18
C GLY A 756 9.26 -6.95 -19.07
N GLN A 757 10.42 -6.37 -19.40
CA GLN A 757 11.43 -6.01 -18.39
C GLN A 757 10.96 -4.86 -17.50
N ARG A 758 10.21 -3.90 -18.06
CA ARG A 758 9.61 -2.81 -17.26
C ARG A 758 8.59 -3.32 -16.26
N ALA A 759 7.66 -4.15 -16.72
CA ALA A 759 6.66 -4.77 -15.86
C ALA A 759 7.32 -5.62 -14.76
N SER A 760 8.42 -6.32 -15.08
CA SER A 760 9.17 -7.11 -14.10
C SER A 760 9.85 -6.26 -13.04
N ALA A 761 10.52 -5.17 -13.45
CA ALA A 761 11.09 -4.23 -12.51
C ALA A 761 9.99 -3.60 -11.62
N LEU A 762 8.81 -3.29 -12.17
CA LEU A 762 7.69 -2.80 -11.38
C LEU A 762 7.19 -3.85 -10.38
N ILE A 763 7.07 -5.12 -10.76
CA ILE A 763 6.69 -6.19 -9.83
C ILE A 763 7.75 -6.35 -8.74
N ILE A 764 9.03 -6.42 -9.10
CA ILE A 764 10.11 -6.56 -8.11
C ILE A 764 10.10 -5.35 -7.18
N PHE A 765 9.91 -4.13 -7.70
CA PHE A 765 9.75 -2.93 -6.89
C PHE A 765 8.58 -3.11 -5.91
N LEU A 766 7.41 -3.50 -6.41
CA LEU A 766 6.21 -3.72 -5.60
C LEU A 766 6.38 -4.77 -4.51
N LEU A 767 7.01 -5.89 -4.85
CA LEU A 767 7.35 -6.97 -3.94
C LEU A 767 8.34 -6.50 -2.86
N SER A 768 9.24 -5.57 -3.21
CA SER A 768 10.28 -5.08 -2.30
C SER A 768 9.77 -4.11 -1.24
N LEU A 769 8.54 -3.63 -1.38
CA LEU A 769 7.99 -2.60 -0.50
C LEU A 769 7.62 -3.08 0.90
N LYS A 770 7.72 -4.38 1.23
CA LYS A 770 7.64 -5.05 2.57
C LYS A 770 6.58 -4.57 3.60
N GLU A 771 5.70 -3.64 3.25
CA GLU A 771 4.68 -3.03 4.12
C GLU A 771 3.27 -3.55 3.81
N ASN A 772 3.10 -4.32 2.73
CA ASN A 772 1.81 -4.83 2.30
C ASN A 772 1.59 -6.24 2.84
N ASP A 773 0.46 -6.43 3.53
CA ASP A 773 0.07 -7.74 4.04
C ASP A 773 -0.37 -8.67 2.90
N ILE A 774 -1.02 -8.11 1.87
CA ILE A 774 -1.61 -8.87 0.77
C ILE A 774 -1.30 -8.21 -0.58
N ILE A 775 -0.86 -9.05 -1.53
CA ILE A 775 -0.66 -8.66 -2.93
C ILE A 775 -1.47 -9.61 -3.82
N ILE A 776 -2.40 -9.03 -4.59
CA ILE A 776 -3.28 -9.74 -5.52
C ILE A 776 -2.88 -9.36 -6.96
N ILE A 777 -2.57 -10.34 -7.80
CA ILE A 777 -2.14 -10.10 -9.18
C ILE A 777 -2.86 -11.06 -10.14
N ASP A 778 -3.60 -10.52 -11.11
CA ASP A 778 -4.29 -11.27 -12.15
C ASP A 778 -3.48 -11.31 -13.45
N GLN A 779 -3.14 -12.51 -13.90
CA GLN A 779 -2.42 -12.80 -15.14
C GLN A 779 -1.14 -11.99 -15.32
N PRO A 780 -0.18 -12.09 -14.37
CA PRO A 780 1.11 -11.41 -14.52
C PRO A 780 1.86 -11.81 -15.80
N GLU A 781 1.63 -13.03 -16.31
CA GLU A 781 2.23 -13.52 -17.56
C GLU A 781 1.79 -12.79 -18.83
N ASP A 782 0.70 -12.02 -18.80
CA ASP A 782 0.32 -11.19 -19.95
C ASP A 782 1.21 -9.94 -20.08
N ASP A 783 1.84 -9.53 -18.98
CA ASP A 783 2.69 -8.34 -18.89
C ASP A 783 4.19 -8.66 -18.85
N LEU A 784 4.56 -9.92 -18.56
CA LEU A 784 5.93 -10.36 -18.33
C LEU A 784 6.31 -11.50 -19.28
N ASP A 785 7.57 -11.54 -19.70
CA ASP A 785 8.10 -12.71 -20.38
C ASP A 785 8.47 -13.83 -19.39
N ASN A 786 8.40 -15.08 -19.86
CA ASN A 786 8.65 -16.28 -19.03
C ASN A 786 10.05 -16.31 -18.40
N GLN A 787 11.06 -15.79 -19.11
CA GLN A 787 12.43 -15.78 -18.62
C GLN A 787 12.55 -14.84 -17.43
N THR A 788 12.00 -13.63 -17.53
CA THR A 788 12.06 -12.65 -16.45
C THR A 788 11.23 -13.07 -15.23
N ILE A 789 10.09 -13.75 -15.44
CA ILE A 789 9.34 -14.39 -14.33
C ILE A 789 10.28 -15.33 -13.55
N TYR A 790 10.98 -16.22 -14.25
CA TYR A 790 11.85 -17.21 -13.63
C TYR A 790 13.09 -16.60 -12.94
N ASP A 791 13.84 -15.77 -13.66
CA ASP A 791 15.14 -15.28 -13.22
C ASP A 791 15.01 -14.26 -12.08
N ASP A 792 14.03 -13.36 -12.16
CA ASP A 792 13.97 -12.18 -11.30
C ASP A 792 12.77 -12.20 -10.31
N VAL A 793 11.61 -12.77 -10.67
CA VAL A 793 10.39 -12.72 -9.83
C VAL A 793 10.27 -13.91 -8.87
N ILE A 794 10.48 -15.14 -9.34
CA ILE A 794 10.27 -16.36 -8.52
C ILE A 794 11.12 -16.37 -7.25
N LYS A 795 12.38 -15.95 -7.33
CA LYS A 795 13.27 -15.90 -6.17
C LYS A 795 12.73 -14.95 -5.09
N VAL A 796 12.30 -13.75 -5.49
CA VAL A 796 11.75 -12.74 -4.59
C VAL A 796 10.44 -13.22 -3.95
N LEU A 797 9.57 -13.87 -4.73
CA LEU A 797 8.32 -14.45 -4.20
C LEU A 797 8.60 -15.48 -3.10
N ARG A 798 9.58 -16.37 -3.32
CA ARG A 798 9.91 -17.42 -2.35
C ARG A 798 10.42 -16.87 -1.02
N ASP A 799 11.20 -15.79 -1.06
CA ASP A 799 11.68 -15.11 0.14
C ASP A 799 10.57 -14.37 0.90
N LEU A 800 9.57 -13.82 0.19
CA LEU A 800 8.53 -12.96 0.77
C LEU A 800 7.29 -13.68 1.29
N LYS A 801 7.04 -14.94 0.89
CA LYS A 801 5.87 -15.74 1.31
C LYS A 801 5.66 -15.87 2.82
N THR A 802 6.70 -15.64 3.61
CA THR A 802 6.60 -15.67 5.08
C THR A 802 6.10 -14.36 5.68
N LYS A 803 6.11 -13.27 4.90
CA LYS A 803 5.82 -11.89 5.33
C LYS A 803 4.67 -11.24 4.57
N THR A 804 4.28 -11.78 3.42
CA THR A 804 3.20 -11.26 2.57
C THR A 804 2.39 -12.41 2.01
N GLN A 805 1.06 -12.28 2.05
CA GLN A 805 0.16 -13.20 1.37
C GLN A 805 0.04 -12.82 -0.10
N PHE A 806 0.27 -13.80 -0.98
CA PHE A 806 0.11 -13.64 -2.41
C PHE A 806 -1.14 -14.36 -2.91
N ILE A 807 -1.91 -13.69 -3.76
CA ILE A 807 -3.08 -14.25 -4.44
C ILE A 807 -2.94 -14.00 -5.93
N PHE A 808 -2.57 -15.03 -6.67
CA PHE A 808 -2.38 -14.97 -8.11
C PHE A 808 -3.54 -15.62 -8.85
N ALA A 809 -3.90 -15.08 -10.02
CA ALA A 809 -4.56 -15.85 -11.07
C ALA A 809 -3.58 -16.02 -12.21
N THR A 810 -3.32 -17.26 -12.63
CA THR A 810 -2.31 -17.50 -13.67
C THR A 810 -2.61 -18.76 -14.49
N HIS A 811 -2.14 -18.76 -15.73
CA HIS A 811 -2.04 -19.93 -16.59
C HIS A 811 -0.57 -20.35 -16.86
N ASN A 812 0.39 -19.71 -16.19
CA ASN A 812 1.81 -19.97 -16.34
C ASN A 812 2.31 -20.93 -15.25
N PRO A 813 2.92 -22.08 -15.59
CA PRO A 813 3.37 -23.08 -14.60
C PRO A 813 4.54 -22.60 -13.73
N ASN A 814 5.33 -21.62 -14.19
CA ASN A 814 6.48 -21.12 -13.43
C ASN A 814 6.06 -20.53 -12.07
N ILE A 815 4.92 -19.86 -12.01
CA ILE A 815 4.44 -19.19 -10.80
C ILE A 815 4.01 -20.20 -9.71
N PRO A 816 3.07 -21.13 -9.94
CA PRO A 816 2.67 -22.09 -8.92
C PRO A 816 3.73 -23.16 -8.64
N VAL A 817 4.44 -23.66 -9.66
CA VAL A 817 5.37 -24.79 -9.52
C VAL A 817 6.73 -24.32 -9.00
N LEU A 818 7.40 -23.41 -9.72
CA LEU A 818 8.75 -22.96 -9.35
C LEU A 818 8.71 -21.95 -8.19
N GLY A 819 7.60 -21.23 -8.06
CA GLY A 819 7.29 -20.41 -6.90
C GLY A 819 6.95 -21.20 -5.65
N ASP A 820 6.78 -22.53 -5.70
CA ASP A 820 6.46 -23.39 -4.56
C ASP A 820 5.13 -23.04 -3.85
N SER A 821 4.02 -22.97 -4.59
CA SER A 821 2.73 -22.50 -4.07
C SER A 821 2.18 -23.39 -2.96
N GLU A 822 1.80 -22.77 -1.84
CA GLU A 822 1.21 -23.46 -0.71
C GLU A 822 -0.21 -23.92 -0.98
N GLN A 823 -1.01 -23.10 -1.66
CA GLN A 823 -2.39 -23.43 -2.04
C GLN A 823 -2.60 -23.20 -3.53
N ILE A 824 -3.20 -24.18 -4.20
CA ILE A 824 -3.65 -24.14 -5.59
C ILE A 824 -5.16 -24.25 -5.58
N ILE A 825 -5.81 -23.36 -6.35
CA ILE A 825 -7.25 -23.32 -6.53
C ILE A 825 -7.53 -23.58 -8.01
N SER A 826 -7.80 -24.82 -8.37
CA SER A 826 -8.14 -25.22 -9.74
C SER A 826 -9.59 -24.88 -10.04
N CYS A 827 -9.82 -23.78 -10.76
CA CYS A 827 -11.13 -23.28 -11.12
C CYS A 827 -11.66 -23.95 -12.40
N HIS A 828 -12.90 -24.41 -12.33
CA HIS A 828 -13.67 -24.93 -13.45
C HIS A 828 -14.96 -24.14 -13.58
N TYR A 829 -15.41 -23.91 -14.81
CA TYR A 829 -16.66 -23.22 -15.10
C TYR A 829 -17.57 -24.15 -15.89
N GLU A 830 -18.65 -24.61 -15.26
CA GLU A 830 -19.63 -25.52 -15.87
C GLU A 830 -21.03 -25.12 -15.43
N ASN A 831 -22.02 -25.22 -16.32
CA ASN A 831 -23.43 -24.94 -16.02
C ASN A 831 -23.67 -23.55 -15.37
N ASN A 832 -22.93 -22.54 -15.82
CA ASN A 832 -22.93 -21.18 -15.25
C ASN A 832 -22.50 -21.08 -13.78
N LYS A 833 -21.81 -22.08 -13.25
CA LYS A 833 -21.25 -22.11 -11.90
C LYS A 833 -19.74 -22.25 -11.94
N ILE A 834 -19.07 -21.50 -11.08
CA ILE A 834 -17.65 -21.75 -10.81
C ILE A 834 -17.57 -22.84 -9.75
N SER A 835 -16.74 -23.85 -9.98
CA SER A 835 -16.32 -24.81 -8.97
C SER A 835 -14.79 -24.75 -8.81
N ALA A 836 -14.30 -25.18 -7.65
CA ALA A 836 -12.89 -25.15 -7.33
C ALA A 836 -12.45 -26.48 -6.70
N ILE A 837 -11.31 -27.01 -7.17
CA ILE A 837 -10.59 -28.11 -6.52
C ILE A 837 -9.37 -27.50 -5.84
N LEU A 838 -9.19 -27.82 -4.56
CA LEU A 838 -8.23 -27.18 -3.67
C LEU A 838 -7.14 -28.18 -3.24
N GLY A 839 -5.91 -27.71 -3.11
CA GLY A 839 -4.82 -28.45 -2.51
C GLY A 839 -3.47 -27.81 -2.81
N SER A 840 -2.40 -28.34 -2.23
CA SER A 840 -1.04 -27.85 -2.48
C SER A 840 -0.43 -28.47 -3.75
N ILE A 841 0.76 -28.01 -4.14
CA ILE A 841 1.55 -28.66 -5.19
C ILE A 841 2.01 -30.08 -4.81
N ASP A 842 1.89 -30.48 -3.54
CA ASP A 842 2.24 -31.82 -3.08
C ASP A 842 1.10 -32.83 -3.30
N ASP A 843 -0.13 -32.35 -3.52
CA ASP A 843 -1.28 -33.19 -3.79
C ASP A 843 -1.23 -33.75 -5.23
N ILE A 844 -1.37 -35.07 -5.36
CA ILE A 844 -1.25 -35.79 -6.63
C ILE A 844 -2.34 -35.38 -7.63
N ASN A 845 -3.57 -35.11 -7.17
CA ASN A 845 -4.66 -34.68 -8.04
C ASN A 845 -4.43 -33.24 -8.52
N ILE A 846 -3.93 -32.36 -7.65
CA ILE A 846 -3.56 -31.00 -8.03
C ILE A 846 -2.41 -30.99 -9.03
N ARG A 847 -1.38 -31.83 -8.87
CA ARG A 847 -0.29 -31.97 -9.85
C ARG A 847 -0.83 -32.34 -11.23
N LYS A 848 -1.75 -33.31 -11.31
CA LYS A 848 -2.42 -33.68 -12.57
C LYS A 848 -3.20 -32.52 -13.17
N ASN A 849 -3.92 -31.75 -12.35
CA ASN A 849 -4.64 -30.57 -12.81
C ASN A 849 -3.69 -29.50 -13.36
N ILE A 850 -2.55 -29.24 -12.70
CA ILE A 850 -1.52 -28.31 -13.19
C ILE A 850 -1.02 -28.74 -14.57
N VAL A 851 -0.59 -30.00 -14.74
CA VAL A 851 -0.09 -30.51 -16.01
C VAL A 851 -1.17 -30.46 -17.09
N THR A 852 -2.40 -30.83 -16.75
CA THR A 852 -3.53 -30.79 -17.70
C THR A 852 -3.86 -29.38 -18.16
N ILE A 853 -3.93 -28.42 -17.24
CA ILE A 853 -4.38 -27.05 -17.51
C ILE A 853 -3.27 -26.21 -18.15
N MET A 854 -2.03 -26.33 -17.67
CA MET A 854 -0.93 -25.42 -18.04
C MET A 854 0.02 -26.03 -19.06
N GLU A 855 0.17 -27.36 -19.07
CA GLU A 855 1.11 -28.06 -19.94
C GLU A 855 0.41 -28.83 -21.08
N GLY A 856 -0.90 -28.68 -21.20
CA GLY A 856 -1.69 -29.35 -22.25
C GLY A 856 -1.85 -30.87 -22.04
N GLY A 857 -1.61 -31.36 -20.82
CA GLY A 857 -1.73 -32.78 -20.45
C GLY A 857 -0.42 -33.56 -20.46
N ASP A 858 -0.44 -34.71 -19.80
CA ASP A 858 0.73 -35.57 -19.58
C ASP A 858 1.42 -35.97 -20.90
N GLU A 859 0.64 -36.27 -21.94
CA GLU A 859 1.18 -36.64 -23.26
C GLU A 859 1.99 -35.50 -23.90
N ALA A 860 1.47 -34.28 -23.86
CA ALA A 860 2.13 -33.10 -24.42
C ALA A 860 3.39 -32.72 -23.63
N PHE A 861 3.34 -32.85 -22.30
CA PHE A 861 4.50 -32.65 -21.43
C PHE A 861 5.61 -33.67 -21.70
N GLU A 862 5.29 -34.97 -21.67
CA GLU A 862 6.28 -36.03 -21.89
C GLU A 862 6.88 -35.98 -23.30
N LYS A 863 6.08 -35.65 -24.32
CA LYS A 863 6.60 -35.46 -25.69
C LYS A 863 7.61 -34.32 -25.76
N ARG A 864 7.34 -33.18 -25.11
CA ARG A 864 8.30 -32.06 -25.04
C ARG A 864 9.56 -32.44 -24.27
N LYS A 865 9.41 -33.09 -23.11
CA LYS A 865 10.52 -33.58 -22.30
C LYS A 865 11.45 -34.48 -23.11
N ARG A 866 10.91 -35.48 -23.84
CA ARG A 866 11.70 -36.35 -24.73
C ARG A 866 12.46 -35.57 -25.81
N ILE A 867 11.81 -34.58 -26.43
CA ILE A 867 12.47 -33.71 -27.43
C ILE A 867 13.60 -32.91 -26.79
N TYR A 868 13.39 -32.33 -25.60
CA TYR A 868 14.41 -31.57 -24.88
C TYR A 868 15.56 -32.44 -24.38
N GLU A 869 15.29 -33.67 -23.95
CA GLU A 869 16.31 -34.66 -23.58
C GLU A 869 17.21 -35.01 -24.77
N LEU A 870 16.66 -35.07 -26.00
CA LEU A 870 17.44 -35.26 -27.22
C LEU A 870 18.32 -34.05 -27.57
N TRP A 871 17.94 -32.83 -27.17
CA TRP A 871 18.75 -31.63 -27.38
C TRP A 871 19.91 -31.50 -26.39
N ASN A 872 19.84 -32.22 -25.27
CA ASN A 872 20.87 -32.27 -24.23
C ASN A 872 21.89 -33.40 -24.42
N GLN A 873 21.83 -34.11 -25.56
CA GLN A 873 22.87 -35.02 -26.06
C GLN A 873 23.79 -34.28 -27.03
#